data_AF-A0A813HXB2-F1
#
_entry.id   AF-A0A813HXB2-F1
#
_cell.length_a   1.000
_cell.length_b   1.000
_cell.length_c   1.000
_cell.angle_alpha   90.00
_cell.angle_beta   90.00
_cell.angle_gamma   90.00
#
_symmetry.space_group_name_H-M   'P 1'
#
loop_
_entity.id
_entity.type
_entity.pdbx_description
1 polymer ?
#
loop_
_entity_poly.entity_id
_entity_poly.type
_entity_poly.pdbx_seq_one_letter_code
_entity_poly.pdbx_strand_id
1 'polypeptide(L)'
;MREALCIHLGQGGVQIGNACWELFCLEHGIQPDGQMPSDKTIGGGDDAFNTFFSETGAGKHVPRCVMVDLEPTVVDEVRTGTYRQLFHPEQLISGKEDAANNFARGHYTVGKEIVDLVLDRIRKLADNCTGLQGFMVYNTCGGGTGSGLGCLLLERLSVDYGKKSKISFTIISSLTASLRFDGALNVDLTEFQTNLVPYPRIHFMLSSYAPIISAEKAYHEQLSVAEITMSVFEPASMFVKCDPRHGKYMACCMMYRGDVVPKDVNASVATIKTKRTIQFVDWCPTGFKVGINYQPPTVVPGGDLAKVMRACCMISNSTAIAEVFSRCDHKFDLMYSKRAFVHHYVGEGMEEGEFSEAREDLAALEKDYEEVGIETAEGEGEEEGYGDEFCYTNASDEWMGADRLRSKALKPLKKAEGKDDKTRAPVGSIMPGIAKKMLLVKPKVAAPLDPGFCPVVLAKKKYLEEAKDCKDKLEWALPRADGCGRYSLPVFPDGSKEARTSSYLAGVLIQEMMWMRSAASLMLCGPPKLCKVLQKMFSVGGAYEFEVTSMPNVCGTPDKPFEVTIVEKAEDLPEAKDTPQVCGKDASGCRLAFDLGKSDIKTVAVKDNEVLYSKETEWDVTNPDPQYHYDAIMAALKLAKAALPGGKVDAIGGSATGTVSGANEATWCDIFPNVPPDVYREKVVDIFVRLAKDIAGDVPLKVINDGEVTALAAVTKIKHGNVMGISMGSSEGGGYANKDGNLLGWINELCYIRLDLNPKAPTDPWSKGSHRGLSHMYLGQRGATKLAAKAGVDVPDNYKYPHPDMCTIKHEDHAQCLKLIQKAITVPEKEAEVTKLYETVGVYLGYGLAQYCEFYDIEHVMILGRVSKGKGGDIMLETAKKVLETEFPDLKPILFHTADDHFKAVGQCIAAAALPTLKK
;
A
#
# COMPACT_ATOMS: atom_id res chain seq x y z
N MET A 1 11.77 -38.36 -33.49
CA MET A 1 11.94 -38.06 -32.05
C MET A 1 11.81 -36.56 -31.71
N ARG A 2 11.46 -36.23 -30.45
CA ARG A 2 11.46 -34.88 -29.87
C ARG A 2 12.05 -34.92 -28.46
N GLU A 3 13.37 -34.91 -28.30
CA GLU A 3 14.03 -35.17 -27.01
C GLU A 3 14.01 -33.98 -26.03
N ALA A 4 14.05 -34.25 -24.73
CA ALA A 4 14.17 -33.24 -23.68
C ALA A 4 15.29 -33.62 -22.69
N LEU A 5 16.07 -32.63 -22.24
CA LEU A 5 17.17 -32.84 -21.28
C LEU A 5 16.78 -32.33 -19.89
N CYS A 6 16.87 -33.17 -18.85
CA CYS A 6 16.67 -32.75 -17.47
C CYS A 6 17.99 -32.34 -16.79
N ILE A 7 18.01 -31.20 -16.12
CA ILE A 7 19.18 -30.70 -15.39
C ILE A 7 18.77 -30.50 -13.94
N HIS A 8 19.39 -31.25 -13.03
CA HIS A 8 19.07 -31.24 -11.60
C HIS A 8 20.20 -30.55 -10.83
N LEU A 9 19.91 -29.43 -10.16
CA LEU A 9 20.91 -28.53 -9.58
C LEU A 9 20.75 -28.38 -8.07
N GLY A 10 21.82 -28.69 -7.34
CA GLY A 10 21.87 -28.65 -5.88
C GLY A 10 21.06 -29.76 -5.22
N GLN A 11 21.27 -29.97 -3.93
CA GLN A 11 20.62 -31.02 -3.12
C GLN A 11 19.13 -31.19 -3.42
N GLY A 12 18.35 -30.10 -3.37
CA GLY A 12 16.91 -30.16 -3.64
C GLY A 12 16.57 -30.58 -5.08
N GLY A 13 17.33 -30.12 -6.07
CA GLY A 13 17.18 -30.54 -7.46
C GLY A 13 17.53 -32.02 -7.66
N VAL A 14 18.66 -32.47 -7.12
CA VAL A 14 19.14 -33.87 -7.24
C VAL A 14 18.20 -34.84 -6.53
N GLN A 15 17.71 -34.52 -5.33
CA GLN A 15 16.77 -35.38 -4.58
C GLN A 15 15.41 -35.51 -5.28
N ILE A 16 14.84 -34.41 -5.81
CA ILE A 16 13.64 -34.49 -6.65
C ILE A 16 13.93 -35.26 -7.93
N GLY A 17 15.08 -35.03 -8.57
CA GLY A 17 15.50 -35.77 -9.76
C GLY A 17 15.53 -37.28 -9.53
N ASN A 18 16.07 -37.73 -8.40
CA ASN A 18 16.11 -39.15 -8.04
C ASN A 18 14.70 -39.75 -7.91
N ALA A 19 13.79 -39.08 -7.19
CA ALA A 19 12.39 -39.52 -7.05
C ALA A 19 11.60 -39.45 -8.36
N CYS A 20 11.86 -38.46 -9.22
CA CYS A 20 11.30 -38.38 -10.55
C CYS A 20 11.75 -39.56 -11.42
N TRP A 21 13.06 -39.84 -11.50
CA TRP A 21 13.57 -40.93 -12.32
C TRP A 21 13.16 -42.32 -11.82
N GLU A 22 13.02 -42.53 -10.50
CA GLU A 22 12.39 -43.72 -9.93
C GLU A 22 10.96 -43.90 -10.48
N LEU A 23 10.12 -42.86 -10.36
CA LEU A 23 8.75 -42.90 -10.86
C LEU A 23 8.68 -43.13 -12.38
N PHE A 24 9.54 -42.49 -13.16
CA PHE A 24 9.56 -42.65 -14.62
C PHE A 24 9.95 -44.09 -15.00
N CYS A 25 10.92 -44.69 -14.28
CA CYS A 25 11.28 -46.09 -14.48
C CYS A 25 10.10 -47.03 -14.18
N LEU A 26 9.40 -46.80 -13.05
CA LEU A 26 8.22 -47.59 -12.67
C LEU A 26 7.06 -47.45 -13.66
N GLU A 27 6.84 -46.27 -14.22
CA GLU A 27 5.80 -46.02 -15.23
C GLU A 27 6.09 -46.66 -16.58
N HIS A 28 7.35 -46.70 -17.01
CA HIS A 28 7.76 -47.31 -18.28
C HIS A 28 8.16 -48.79 -18.15
N GLY A 29 8.24 -49.35 -16.94
CA GLY A 29 8.67 -50.73 -16.69
C GLY A 29 10.18 -50.96 -16.77
N ILE A 30 10.97 -49.88 -16.76
CA ILE A 30 12.43 -49.89 -16.79
C ILE A 30 12.94 -50.30 -15.40
N GLN A 31 13.87 -51.24 -15.36
CA GLN A 31 14.49 -51.73 -14.13
C GLN A 31 15.62 -50.79 -13.65
N PRO A 32 16.06 -50.86 -12.38
CA PRO A 32 17.10 -49.96 -11.85
C PRO A 32 18.49 -50.07 -12.50
N ASP A 33 18.73 -51.10 -13.31
CA ASP A 33 19.92 -51.28 -14.16
C ASP A 33 19.77 -50.67 -15.57
N GLY A 34 18.59 -50.14 -15.90
CA GLY A 34 18.22 -49.59 -17.20
C GLY A 34 17.67 -50.62 -18.20
N GLN A 35 17.45 -51.88 -17.83
CA GLN A 35 16.85 -52.87 -18.72
C GLN A 35 15.31 -52.71 -18.79
N MET A 36 14.73 -52.92 -19.97
CA MET A 36 13.27 -52.85 -20.18
C MET A 36 12.76 -54.16 -20.82
N PRO A 37 12.38 -55.18 -20.04
CA PRO A 37 12.00 -56.50 -20.57
C PRO A 37 10.75 -56.51 -21.47
N SER A 38 9.99 -55.43 -21.48
CA SER A 38 8.81 -55.19 -22.33
C SER A 38 9.15 -54.65 -23.72
N ASP A 39 10.31 -54.01 -23.89
CA ASP A 39 10.78 -53.53 -25.18
C ASP A 39 11.26 -54.69 -26.06
N LYS A 40 10.91 -54.63 -27.35
CA LYS A 40 11.25 -55.63 -28.37
C LYS A 40 12.06 -55.05 -29.53
N THR A 41 12.40 -53.77 -29.47
CA THR A 41 12.95 -52.96 -30.56
C THR A 41 14.36 -52.45 -30.25
N ILE A 42 15.20 -53.34 -29.71
CA ILE A 42 16.59 -53.04 -29.32
C ILE A 42 17.35 -52.36 -30.47
N GLY A 43 17.76 -51.11 -30.24
CA GLY A 43 18.52 -50.26 -31.16
C GLY A 43 17.69 -49.60 -32.27
N GLY A 44 16.37 -49.51 -32.15
CA GLY A 44 15.51 -49.07 -33.27
C GLY A 44 14.11 -48.54 -32.94
N GLY A 45 13.77 -48.25 -31.69
CA GLY A 45 12.46 -47.70 -31.31
C GLY A 45 12.34 -46.17 -31.48
N ASP A 46 11.27 -45.69 -32.12
CA ASP A 46 10.87 -44.26 -32.13
C ASP A 46 9.75 -43.99 -31.07
N ASP A 47 9.76 -44.80 -30.00
CA ASP A 47 8.75 -44.80 -28.94
C ASP A 47 8.79 -43.55 -28.05
N ALA A 48 7.63 -43.17 -27.49
CA ALA A 48 7.45 -41.91 -26.76
C ALA A 48 8.40 -41.71 -25.56
N PHE A 49 8.84 -42.78 -24.90
CA PHE A 49 9.78 -42.72 -23.77
C PHE A 49 11.21 -42.32 -24.19
N ASN A 50 11.59 -42.47 -25.46
CA ASN A 50 12.90 -42.06 -25.97
C ASN A 50 13.10 -40.52 -26.00
N THR A 51 12.03 -39.77 -25.72
CA THR A 51 12.08 -38.35 -25.34
C THR A 51 12.95 -38.10 -24.10
N PHE A 52 12.89 -38.99 -23.10
CA PHE A 52 13.58 -38.88 -21.81
C PHE A 52 14.71 -39.89 -21.61
N PHE A 53 14.71 -41.00 -22.34
CA PHE A 53 15.77 -42.01 -22.30
C PHE A 53 16.51 -42.07 -23.63
N SER A 54 17.81 -42.33 -23.58
CA SER A 54 18.61 -42.76 -24.73
C SER A 54 18.87 -44.25 -24.63
N GLU A 55 18.59 -45.00 -25.69
CA GLU A 55 18.91 -46.42 -25.74
C GLU A 55 20.39 -46.61 -26.13
N THR A 56 21.03 -47.62 -25.52
CA THR A 56 22.36 -48.09 -25.91
C THR A 56 22.25 -49.38 -26.70
N GLY A 57 23.24 -49.73 -27.52
CA GLY A 57 23.26 -50.97 -28.30
C GLY A 57 23.27 -52.29 -27.48
N ALA A 58 23.14 -52.22 -26.15
CA ALA A 58 22.96 -53.34 -25.24
C ALA A 58 21.53 -53.40 -24.64
N GLY A 59 20.55 -52.68 -25.20
CA GLY A 59 19.16 -52.61 -24.72
C GLY A 59 18.98 -51.82 -23.41
N LYS A 60 20.05 -51.19 -22.92
CA LYS A 60 20.00 -50.38 -21.70
C LYS A 60 19.53 -48.97 -22.03
N HIS A 61 18.49 -48.55 -21.33
CA HIS A 61 17.88 -47.22 -21.34
C HIS A 61 18.57 -46.33 -20.31
N VAL A 62 19.14 -45.22 -20.76
CA VAL A 62 19.88 -44.26 -19.92
C VAL A 62 19.15 -42.92 -19.89
N PRO A 63 18.87 -42.34 -18.70
CA PRO A 63 18.25 -41.02 -18.58
C PRO A 63 19.01 -39.92 -19.33
N ARG A 64 18.27 -39.09 -20.05
CA ARG A 64 18.77 -37.86 -20.68
C ARG A 64 18.84 -36.74 -19.65
N CYS A 65 19.69 -36.89 -18.64
CA CYS A 65 19.86 -35.89 -17.60
C CYS A 65 21.31 -35.59 -17.22
N VAL A 66 21.49 -34.47 -16.51
CA VAL A 66 22.70 -34.13 -15.74
C VAL A 66 22.26 -33.83 -14.31
N MET A 67 22.97 -34.37 -13.33
CA MET A 67 22.81 -34.02 -11.90
C MET A 67 24.08 -33.32 -11.45
N VAL A 68 23.94 -32.14 -10.85
CA VAL A 68 25.06 -31.27 -10.47
C VAL A 68 24.86 -30.77 -9.05
N ASP A 69 25.88 -30.93 -8.21
CA ASP A 69 26.02 -30.11 -7.00
C ASP A 69 27.48 -29.68 -6.82
N LEU A 70 27.70 -28.62 -6.03
CA LEU A 70 29.01 -28.09 -5.69
C LEU A 70 29.69 -28.88 -4.57
N GLU A 71 28.93 -29.66 -3.81
CA GLU A 71 29.43 -30.68 -2.87
C GLU A 71 29.03 -32.10 -3.31
N PRO A 72 29.79 -33.15 -2.92
CA PRO A 72 29.58 -34.49 -3.46
C PRO A 72 28.45 -35.27 -2.79
N THR A 73 28.04 -34.94 -1.57
CA THR A 73 27.22 -35.79 -0.68
C THR A 73 25.96 -36.33 -1.36
N VAL A 74 25.09 -35.45 -1.88
CA VAL A 74 23.83 -35.85 -2.53
C VAL A 74 24.02 -36.60 -3.85
N VAL A 75 25.10 -36.32 -4.58
CA VAL A 75 25.41 -36.98 -5.85
C VAL A 75 26.00 -38.37 -5.60
N ASP A 76 26.76 -38.56 -4.52
CA ASP A 76 27.26 -39.85 -4.06
C ASP A 76 26.14 -40.78 -3.57
N GLU A 77 25.06 -40.25 -2.98
CA GLU A 77 23.83 -41.03 -2.71
C GLU A 77 23.26 -41.64 -4.00
N VAL A 78 23.21 -40.88 -5.11
CA VAL A 78 22.77 -41.39 -6.42
C VAL A 78 23.76 -42.40 -7.00
N ARG A 79 25.08 -42.16 -6.87
CA ARG A 79 26.14 -43.09 -7.32
C ARG A 79 26.18 -44.41 -6.53
N THR A 80 25.58 -44.47 -5.34
CA THR A 80 25.62 -45.67 -4.47
C THR A 80 24.28 -46.35 -4.25
N GLY A 81 23.17 -45.63 -4.44
CA GLY A 81 21.80 -46.09 -4.22
C GLY A 81 21.24 -47.06 -5.27
N THR A 82 19.94 -47.33 -5.19
CA THR A 82 19.23 -48.34 -6.00
C THR A 82 19.43 -48.15 -7.51
N TYR A 83 19.35 -46.91 -7.99
CA TYR A 83 19.47 -46.53 -9.41
C TYR A 83 20.90 -46.18 -9.86
N ARG A 84 21.93 -46.54 -9.07
CA ARG A 84 23.35 -46.27 -9.40
C ARG A 84 23.82 -46.76 -10.77
N GLN A 85 23.16 -47.78 -11.33
CA GLN A 85 23.48 -48.32 -12.65
C GLN A 85 22.70 -47.64 -13.77
N LEU A 86 21.61 -46.92 -13.48
CA LEU A 86 20.75 -46.28 -14.49
C LEU A 86 21.47 -45.13 -15.20
N PHE A 87 22.05 -44.21 -14.43
CA PHE A 87 22.69 -43.00 -14.94
C PHE A 87 24.08 -43.28 -15.55
N HIS A 88 24.51 -42.43 -16.49
CA HIS A 88 25.89 -42.47 -16.98
C HIS A 88 26.80 -41.73 -15.98
N PRO A 89 27.96 -42.28 -15.55
CA PRO A 89 28.77 -41.66 -14.49
C PRO A 89 29.19 -40.21 -14.78
N GLU A 90 29.42 -39.87 -16.05
CA GLU A 90 29.78 -38.49 -16.46
C GLU A 90 28.62 -37.49 -16.42
N GLN A 91 27.37 -37.94 -16.22
CA GLN A 91 26.20 -37.08 -15.97
C GLN A 91 26.08 -36.67 -14.49
N LEU A 92 26.80 -37.33 -13.58
CA LEU A 92 26.75 -37.11 -12.15
C LEU A 92 27.96 -36.26 -11.74
N ILE A 93 27.78 -34.94 -11.73
CA ILE A 93 28.84 -33.94 -11.53
C ILE A 93 28.81 -33.46 -10.08
N SER A 94 29.97 -33.46 -9.43
CA SER A 94 30.13 -33.02 -8.04
C SER A 94 31.36 -32.13 -7.91
N GLY A 95 31.21 -30.95 -7.30
CA GLY A 95 32.33 -30.13 -6.86
C GLY A 95 33.00 -30.67 -5.60
N LYS A 96 33.78 -29.81 -4.91
CA LYS A 96 34.49 -30.14 -3.66
C LYS A 96 34.08 -29.28 -2.46
N GLU A 97 33.42 -28.16 -2.71
CA GLU A 97 33.13 -27.11 -1.74
C GLU A 97 31.77 -26.52 -2.08
N ASP A 98 30.89 -26.38 -1.09
CA ASP A 98 29.52 -25.96 -1.34
C ASP A 98 29.39 -24.43 -1.51
N ALA A 99 28.19 -24.01 -1.91
CA ALA A 99 27.83 -22.60 -1.94
C ALA A 99 27.35 -22.05 -0.57
N ALA A 100 27.31 -22.86 0.51
CA ALA A 100 26.96 -22.45 1.87
C ALA A 100 25.69 -21.55 2.01
N ASN A 101 24.62 -21.85 1.25
CA ASN A 101 23.40 -21.03 1.12
C ASN A 101 23.60 -19.59 0.59
N ASN A 102 24.75 -19.30 0.00
CA ASN A 102 25.11 -18.00 -0.58
C ASN A 102 24.97 -18.03 -2.10
N PHE A 103 24.14 -17.15 -2.64
CA PHE A 103 23.93 -16.99 -4.09
C PHE A 103 25.25 -16.61 -4.80
N ALA A 104 26.01 -15.68 -4.24
CA ALA A 104 27.24 -15.17 -4.85
C ALA A 104 28.30 -16.27 -5.00
N ARG A 105 28.37 -17.24 -4.07
CA ARG A 105 29.23 -18.42 -4.21
C ARG A 105 28.80 -19.34 -5.35
N GLY A 106 27.49 -19.56 -5.49
CA GLY A 106 26.95 -20.34 -6.58
C GLY A 106 27.10 -19.67 -7.95
N HIS A 107 27.13 -18.32 -8.01
CA HIS A 107 27.09 -17.57 -9.26
C HIS A 107 28.46 -17.02 -9.70
N TYR A 108 29.20 -16.37 -8.81
CA TYR A 108 30.40 -15.60 -9.15
C TYR A 108 31.72 -16.33 -8.87
N THR A 109 31.82 -17.07 -7.75
CA THR A 109 33.06 -17.77 -7.34
C THR A 109 33.01 -19.27 -7.64
N VAL A 110 32.54 -20.10 -6.71
CA VAL A 110 32.63 -21.57 -6.78
C VAL A 110 31.90 -22.15 -8.01
N GLY A 111 30.69 -21.67 -8.32
CA GLY A 111 29.94 -22.19 -9.46
C GLY A 111 30.56 -21.88 -10.83
N LYS A 112 31.34 -20.79 -10.92
CA LYS A 112 32.07 -20.42 -12.13
C LYS A 112 33.20 -21.39 -12.46
N GLU A 113 33.74 -22.10 -11.47
CA GLU A 113 34.76 -23.14 -11.70
C GLU A 113 34.18 -24.42 -12.33
N ILE A 114 32.89 -24.72 -12.10
CA ILE A 114 32.25 -25.96 -12.56
C ILE A 114 31.38 -25.79 -13.80
N VAL A 115 30.89 -24.57 -14.10
CA VAL A 115 29.88 -24.34 -15.14
C VAL A 115 30.32 -24.83 -16.53
N ASP A 116 31.59 -24.63 -16.90
CA ASP A 116 32.10 -25.07 -18.21
C ASP A 116 32.12 -26.60 -18.36
N LEU A 117 32.42 -27.33 -17.27
CA LEU A 117 32.31 -28.79 -17.22
C LEU A 117 30.86 -29.24 -17.39
N VAL A 118 29.92 -28.57 -16.69
CA VAL A 118 28.48 -28.86 -16.80
C VAL A 118 27.98 -28.64 -18.23
N LEU A 119 28.38 -27.54 -18.86
CA LEU A 119 28.03 -27.21 -20.25
C LEU A 119 28.58 -28.22 -21.26
N ASP A 120 29.83 -28.71 -21.10
CA ASP A 120 30.38 -29.78 -21.93
C ASP A 120 29.56 -31.09 -21.83
N ARG A 121 29.09 -31.45 -20.63
CA ARG A 121 28.25 -32.64 -20.44
C ARG A 121 26.84 -32.46 -21.01
N ILE A 122 26.26 -31.27 -20.89
CA ILE A 122 24.99 -30.93 -21.54
C ILE A 122 25.14 -30.96 -23.07
N ARG A 123 26.25 -30.44 -23.61
CA ARG A 123 26.53 -30.43 -25.05
C ARG A 123 26.61 -31.84 -25.62
N LYS A 124 27.35 -32.75 -24.97
CA LYS A 124 27.39 -34.18 -25.33
C LYS A 124 26.02 -34.85 -25.35
N LEU A 125 25.10 -34.47 -24.45
CA LEU A 125 23.72 -34.97 -24.47
C LEU A 125 22.88 -34.33 -25.58
N ALA A 126 23.07 -33.04 -25.87
CA ALA A 126 22.39 -32.34 -26.94
C ALA A 126 22.81 -32.85 -28.33
N ASP A 127 24.10 -33.15 -28.53
CA ASP A 127 24.64 -33.74 -29.77
C ASP A 127 24.10 -35.16 -30.01
N ASN A 128 23.74 -35.88 -28.94
CA ASN A 128 23.06 -37.19 -28.96
C ASN A 128 21.52 -37.09 -29.13
N CYS A 129 20.98 -35.92 -29.48
CA CYS A 129 19.55 -35.71 -29.77
C CYS A 129 19.33 -35.32 -31.24
N THR A 130 18.37 -35.99 -31.88
CA THR A 130 17.97 -35.73 -33.27
C THR A 130 17.08 -34.49 -33.42
N GLY A 131 16.31 -34.16 -32.38
CA GLY A 131 15.28 -33.13 -32.38
C GLY A 131 15.08 -32.50 -31.00
N LEU A 132 16.17 -32.14 -30.31
CA LEU A 132 16.14 -31.53 -28.97
C LEU A 132 15.12 -30.38 -28.89
N GLN A 133 14.10 -30.53 -28.05
CA GLN A 133 13.11 -29.50 -27.75
C GLN A 133 13.72 -28.40 -26.88
N GLY A 134 14.39 -28.79 -25.79
CA GLY A 134 14.82 -27.88 -24.75
C GLY A 134 15.20 -28.55 -23.44
N PHE A 135 15.27 -27.74 -22.39
CA PHE A 135 15.83 -28.10 -21.08
C PHE A 135 14.76 -27.98 -19.98
N MET A 136 14.75 -28.95 -19.09
CA MET A 136 13.95 -29.00 -17.87
C MET A 136 14.88 -28.86 -16.67
N VAL A 137 14.96 -27.66 -16.09
CA VAL A 137 15.87 -27.35 -14.99
C VAL A 137 15.14 -27.51 -13.66
N TYR A 138 15.72 -28.22 -12.70
CA TYR A 138 15.15 -28.47 -11.37
C TYR A 138 16.13 -27.91 -10.33
N ASN A 139 15.73 -26.90 -9.58
CA ASN A 139 16.59 -26.17 -8.66
C ASN A 139 15.80 -25.58 -7.48
N THR A 140 16.48 -24.94 -6.51
CA THR A 140 15.85 -24.28 -5.35
C THR A 140 16.14 -22.79 -5.34
N CYS A 141 15.19 -21.95 -4.89
CA CYS A 141 15.49 -20.53 -4.64
C CYS A 141 16.37 -20.30 -3.40
N GLY A 142 16.26 -21.18 -2.39
CA GLY A 142 16.85 -20.94 -1.06
C GLY A 142 18.28 -21.46 -0.85
N GLY A 143 18.76 -22.38 -1.69
CA GLY A 143 20.12 -22.93 -1.58
C GLY A 143 21.08 -22.27 -2.56
N GLY A 144 22.35 -22.07 -2.17
CA GLY A 144 23.34 -21.33 -2.96
C GLY A 144 23.65 -21.98 -4.32
N THR A 145 23.75 -23.32 -4.39
CA THR A 145 23.92 -24.05 -5.66
C THR A 145 22.66 -23.92 -6.53
N GLY A 146 21.48 -24.14 -5.94
CA GLY A 146 20.21 -24.13 -6.67
C GLY A 146 19.90 -22.76 -7.29
N SER A 147 20.16 -21.68 -6.56
CA SER A 147 19.93 -20.32 -7.03
C SER A 147 21.09 -19.80 -7.90
N GLY A 148 22.30 -19.70 -7.33
CA GLY A 148 23.45 -19.07 -7.99
C GLY A 148 23.91 -19.79 -9.25
N LEU A 149 24.25 -21.08 -9.13
CA LEU A 149 24.68 -21.90 -10.28
C LEU A 149 23.50 -22.16 -11.24
N GLY A 150 22.28 -22.17 -10.72
CA GLY A 150 21.05 -22.22 -11.52
C GLY A 150 20.91 -21.04 -12.48
N CYS A 151 20.99 -19.81 -11.97
CA CYS A 151 20.94 -18.60 -12.80
C CYS A 151 22.11 -18.55 -13.80
N LEU A 152 23.34 -18.80 -13.33
CA LEU A 152 24.53 -18.81 -14.19
C LEU A 152 24.39 -19.82 -15.34
N LEU A 153 23.86 -21.02 -15.07
CA LEU A 153 23.68 -22.02 -16.11
C LEU A 153 22.54 -21.65 -17.08
N LEU A 154 21.44 -21.05 -16.60
CA LEU A 154 20.34 -20.57 -17.44
C LEU A 154 20.77 -19.47 -18.42
N GLU A 155 21.64 -18.55 -17.99
CA GLU A 155 22.27 -17.54 -18.85
C GLU A 155 23.10 -18.21 -19.96
N ARG A 156 23.99 -19.14 -19.59
CA ARG A 156 24.85 -19.85 -20.56
C ARG A 156 24.04 -20.69 -21.54
N LEU A 157 22.99 -21.38 -21.09
CA LEU A 157 22.05 -22.11 -21.94
C LEU A 157 21.16 -21.18 -22.81
N SER A 158 21.08 -19.90 -22.48
CA SER A 158 20.41 -18.89 -23.32
C SER A 158 21.35 -18.36 -24.40
N VAL A 159 22.66 -18.29 -24.14
CA VAL A 159 23.69 -18.01 -25.14
C VAL A 159 23.86 -19.18 -26.12
N ASP A 160 24.20 -20.37 -25.61
CA ASP A 160 24.52 -21.55 -26.44
C ASP A 160 23.29 -22.12 -27.17
N TYR A 161 22.11 -22.06 -26.53
CA TYR A 161 20.87 -22.69 -27.02
C TYR A 161 19.69 -21.71 -27.02
N GLY A 162 19.90 -20.46 -27.45
CA GLY A 162 18.88 -19.40 -27.40
C GLY A 162 17.52 -19.73 -28.03
N LYS A 163 17.48 -20.57 -29.08
CA LYS A 163 16.23 -21.01 -29.74
C LYS A 163 15.53 -22.21 -29.09
N LYS A 164 16.06 -22.76 -28.00
CA LYS A 164 15.52 -23.95 -27.31
C LYS A 164 14.81 -23.54 -26.02
N SER A 165 13.61 -24.05 -25.80
CA SER A 165 12.81 -23.73 -24.61
C SER A 165 13.54 -24.17 -23.34
N LYS A 166 13.34 -23.41 -22.26
CA LYS A 166 13.91 -23.64 -20.94
C LYS A 166 12.76 -23.54 -19.95
N ILE A 167 12.42 -24.64 -19.28
CA ILE A 167 11.37 -24.68 -18.25
C ILE A 167 12.05 -24.97 -16.91
N SER A 168 11.83 -24.09 -15.93
CA SER A 168 12.37 -24.25 -14.58
C SER A 168 11.30 -24.78 -13.63
N PHE A 169 11.58 -25.93 -13.03
CA PHE A 169 10.85 -26.52 -11.90
C PHE A 169 11.50 -26.04 -10.62
N THR A 170 11.41 -24.73 -10.41
CA THR A 170 11.98 -24.07 -9.26
C THR A 170 11.20 -24.47 -8.01
N ILE A 171 11.88 -25.09 -7.05
CA ILE A 171 11.27 -25.64 -5.84
C ILE A 171 10.87 -24.51 -4.90
N ILE A 172 9.64 -24.03 -5.12
CA ILE A 172 8.62 -23.94 -4.07
C ILE A 172 7.68 -25.17 -4.15
N SER A 173 7.69 -25.92 -5.28
CA SER A 173 7.17 -27.28 -5.59
C SER A 173 5.99 -27.32 -6.59
N SER A 174 5.80 -28.28 -7.51
CA SER A 174 6.65 -29.27 -8.25
C SER A 174 5.78 -29.92 -9.36
N LEU A 175 6.17 -29.95 -10.66
CA LEU A 175 5.22 -30.39 -11.71
C LEU A 175 5.79 -30.85 -13.09
N THR A 176 5.78 -32.15 -13.45
CA THR A 176 6.32 -32.64 -14.76
C THR A 176 5.56 -33.81 -15.44
N ALA A 177 4.22 -33.83 -15.44
CA ALA A 177 3.45 -35.01 -15.86
C ALA A 177 3.17 -35.18 -17.37
N SER A 178 3.03 -34.11 -18.16
CA SER A 178 2.53 -34.18 -19.56
C SER A 178 3.55 -34.68 -20.58
N LEU A 179 4.84 -34.44 -20.37
CA LEU A 179 5.87 -34.69 -21.39
C LEU A 179 6.22 -36.19 -21.55
N ARG A 180 5.76 -37.04 -20.61
CA ARG A 180 6.19 -38.45 -20.49
C ARG A 180 5.29 -39.48 -21.18
N PHE A 181 4.13 -39.06 -21.67
CA PHE A 181 3.11 -39.98 -22.19
C PHE A 181 2.49 -39.45 -23.47
N ASP A 182 2.29 -40.36 -24.42
CA ASP A 182 1.51 -40.08 -25.62
C ASP A 182 0.03 -39.89 -25.25
N GLY A 183 -0.62 -38.89 -25.85
CA GLY A 183 -1.93 -38.40 -25.42
C GLY A 183 -2.59 -37.49 -26.45
N ALA A 184 -3.92 -37.36 -26.37
CA ALA A 184 -4.72 -36.75 -27.44
C ALA A 184 -4.52 -35.23 -27.65
N LEU A 185 -3.62 -34.58 -26.90
CA LEU A 185 -3.20 -33.18 -27.10
C LEU A 185 -1.70 -33.05 -26.74
N ASN A 186 -0.86 -32.74 -27.74
CA ASN A 186 0.60 -32.81 -27.64
C ASN A 186 1.23 -31.49 -27.15
N VAL A 187 1.25 -31.26 -25.83
CA VAL A 187 1.91 -30.07 -25.26
C VAL A 187 3.43 -30.23 -25.25
N ASP A 188 4.10 -29.75 -26.30
CA ASP A 188 5.57 -29.62 -26.32
C ASP A 188 6.08 -28.43 -25.47
N LEU A 189 7.41 -28.34 -25.28
CA LEU A 189 7.99 -27.27 -24.44
C LEU A 189 7.73 -25.86 -25.00
N THR A 190 7.52 -25.73 -26.30
CA THR A 190 7.15 -24.46 -26.97
C THR A 190 5.69 -24.15 -26.69
N GLU A 191 4.82 -25.16 -26.83
CA GLU A 191 3.42 -25.05 -26.47
C GLU A 191 3.22 -24.66 -25.01
N PHE A 192 4.05 -25.12 -24.07
CA PHE A 192 3.98 -24.65 -22.68
C PHE A 192 4.10 -23.12 -22.55
N GLN A 193 5.04 -22.52 -23.27
CA GLN A 193 5.21 -21.06 -23.32
C GLN A 193 4.01 -20.42 -24.05
N THR A 194 3.70 -20.88 -25.26
CA THR A 194 2.58 -20.36 -26.09
C THR A 194 1.20 -20.50 -25.42
N ASN A 195 1.01 -21.50 -24.55
CA ASN A 195 -0.30 -21.84 -23.99
C ASN A 195 -0.57 -21.23 -22.63
N LEU A 196 0.48 -20.90 -21.86
CA LEU A 196 0.35 -20.42 -20.48
C LEU A 196 1.04 -19.07 -20.21
N VAL A 197 1.95 -18.61 -21.08
CA VAL A 197 2.70 -17.35 -20.90
C VAL A 197 2.14 -16.30 -21.88
N PRO A 198 1.12 -15.50 -21.49
CA PRO A 198 0.58 -14.44 -22.35
C PRO A 198 1.55 -13.26 -22.50
N TYR A 199 2.36 -12.99 -21.46
CA TYR A 199 3.36 -11.92 -21.44
C TYR A 199 4.72 -12.49 -21.00
N PRO A 200 5.84 -12.11 -21.65
CA PRO A 200 7.15 -12.72 -21.37
C PRO A 200 7.65 -12.67 -19.92
N ARG A 201 7.24 -11.66 -19.12
CA ARG A 201 7.57 -11.55 -17.68
C ARG A 201 6.63 -12.38 -16.78
N ILE A 202 5.36 -12.49 -17.16
CA ILE A 202 4.33 -13.23 -16.41
C ILE A 202 4.36 -14.72 -16.81
N HIS A 203 5.45 -15.41 -16.45
CA HIS A 203 5.69 -16.81 -16.81
C HIS A 203 5.70 -17.78 -15.61
N PHE A 204 5.26 -17.35 -14.44
CA PHE A 204 5.24 -18.17 -13.23
C PHE A 204 3.89 -18.88 -13.05
N MET A 205 3.92 -20.20 -12.88
CA MET A 205 2.73 -21.06 -12.95
C MET A 205 2.30 -21.57 -11.58
N LEU A 206 1.02 -21.38 -11.25
CA LEU A 206 0.38 -22.10 -10.17
C LEU A 206 0.13 -23.56 -10.56
N SER A 207 0.23 -24.42 -9.54
CA SER A 207 0.37 -25.86 -9.68
C SER A 207 -0.56 -26.54 -8.68
N SER A 208 -1.40 -27.47 -9.13
CA SER A 208 -2.38 -28.16 -8.28
C SER A 208 -2.57 -29.61 -8.71
N TYR A 209 -2.87 -30.49 -7.75
CA TYR A 209 -3.07 -31.91 -8.00
C TYR A 209 -4.21 -32.49 -7.16
N ALA A 210 -5.10 -33.24 -7.81
CA ALA A 210 -6.14 -33.98 -7.11
C ALA A 210 -6.36 -35.37 -7.75
N PRO A 211 -6.64 -36.41 -6.96
CA PRO A 211 -6.78 -36.38 -5.51
C PRO A 211 -5.46 -36.73 -4.79
N ILE A 212 -5.26 -36.20 -3.58
CA ILE A 212 -4.15 -36.56 -2.68
C ILE A 212 -4.75 -37.40 -1.54
N ILE A 213 -4.63 -38.72 -1.65
CA ILE A 213 -5.23 -39.69 -0.71
C ILE A 213 -4.12 -40.55 -0.12
N SER A 214 -4.08 -40.67 1.20
CA SER A 214 -3.17 -41.58 1.92
C SER A 214 -3.50 -43.04 1.62
N ALA A 215 -2.47 -43.87 1.47
CA ALA A 215 -2.58 -45.32 1.29
C ALA A 215 -3.48 -46.01 2.35
N GLU A 216 -3.51 -45.49 3.59
CA GLU A 216 -4.37 -46.01 4.67
C GLU A 216 -5.86 -45.78 4.42
N LYS A 217 -6.24 -44.77 3.63
CA LYS A 217 -7.63 -44.35 3.37
C LYS A 217 -8.19 -44.85 2.04
N ALA A 218 -7.45 -45.71 1.34
CA ALA A 218 -7.72 -46.12 -0.06
C ALA A 218 -9.07 -46.82 -0.32
N TYR A 219 -9.81 -47.23 0.71
CA TYR A 219 -10.95 -48.14 0.60
C TYR A 219 -12.35 -47.50 0.61
N HIS A 220 -12.47 -46.18 0.85
CA HIS A 220 -13.78 -45.60 1.16
C HIS A 220 -14.45 -44.77 0.05
N GLU A 221 -13.72 -44.06 -0.81
CA GLU A 221 -14.32 -43.19 -1.84
C GLU A 221 -13.54 -43.24 -3.17
N GLN A 222 -14.25 -43.51 -4.28
CA GLN A 222 -13.73 -43.30 -5.64
C GLN A 222 -14.25 -41.97 -6.18
N LEU A 223 -13.37 -40.98 -6.32
CA LEU A 223 -13.75 -39.66 -6.78
C LEU A 223 -14.07 -39.65 -8.29
N SER A 224 -15.16 -38.99 -8.65
CA SER A 224 -15.58 -38.76 -10.02
C SER A 224 -14.69 -37.75 -10.74
N VAL A 225 -14.80 -37.69 -12.07
CA VAL A 225 -14.13 -36.67 -12.89
C VAL A 225 -14.52 -35.25 -12.43
N ALA A 226 -15.79 -35.03 -12.09
CA ALA A 226 -16.28 -33.74 -11.62
C ALA A 226 -15.67 -33.34 -10.26
N GLU A 227 -15.56 -34.28 -9.32
CA GLU A 227 -14.99 -34.00 -7.99
C GLU A 227 -13.50 -33.65 -8.10
N ILE A 228 -12.69 -34.44 -8.82
CA ILE A 228 -11.26 -34.11 -9.00
C ILE A 228 -11.06 -32.80 -9.79
N THR A 229 -11.97 -32.50 -10.74
CA THR A 229 -12.00 -31.22 -11.49
C THR A 229 -12.26 -30.03 -10.57
N MET A 230 -13.17 -30.15 -9.62
CA MET A 230 -13.42 -29.09 -8.64
C MET A 230 -12.29 -28.99 -7.62
N SER A 231 -11.76 -30.12 -7.14
CA SER A 231 -10.68 -30.15 -6.14
C SER A 231 -9.42 -29.43 -6.60
N VAL A 232 -9.00 -29.51 -7.88
CA VAL A 232 -7.80 -28.79 -8.33
C VAL A 232 -7.92 -27.25 -8.26
N PHE A 233 -9.13 -26.70 -8.22
CA PHE A 233 -9.37 -25.27 -7.99
C PHE A 233 -9.46 -24.88 -6.51
N GLU A 234 -9.50 -25.84 -5.59
CA GLU A 234 -9.51 -25.56 -4.16
C GLU A 234 -8.08 -25.21 -3.67
N PRO A 235 -7.90 -24.16 -2.83
CA PRO A 235 -6.58 -23.76 -2.34
C PRO A 235 -5.81 -24.88 -1.60
N ALA A 236 -6.53 -25.87 -1.06
CA ALA A 236 -5.95 -27.01 -0.35
C ALA A 236 -5.23 -28.02 -1.26
N SER A 237 -5.50 -28.01 -2.57
CA SER A 237 -4.86 -28.88 -3.57
C SER A 237 -3.67 -28.23 -4.28
N MET A 238 -3.40 -26.95 -4.00
CA MET A 238 -2.32 -26.19 -4.63
C MET A 238 -0.97 -26.44 -3.96
N PHE A 239 0.07 -26.61 -4.76
CA PHE A 239 1.45 -26.72 -4.28
C PHE A 239 2.08 -25.37 -3.91
N VAL A 240 1.44 -24.27 -4.34
CA VAL A 240 1.84 -22.90 -4.01
C VAL A 240 0.81 -22.31 -3.04
N LYS A 241 1.28 -21.74 -1.93
CA LYS A 241 0.41 -21.13 -0.92
C LYS A 241 -0.02 -19.73 -1.35
N CYS A 242 -1.09 -19.64 -2.13
CA CYS A 242 -1.79 -18.39 -2.46
C CYS A 242 -3.29 -18.67 -2.55
N ASP A 243 -4.14 -17.65 -2.43
CA ASP A 243 -5.57 -17.83 -2.67
C ASP A 243 -5.92 -17.50 -4.14
N PRO A 244 -6.21 -18.49 -4.99
CA PRO A 244 -6.56 -18.26 -6.40
C PRO A 244 -7.81 -17.40 -6.59
N ARG A 245 -8.60 -17.17 -5.54
CA ARG A 245 -9.83 -16.35 -5.57
C ARG A 245 -9.53 -14.85 -5.41
N HIS A 246 -8.32 -14.48 -5.03
CA HIS A 246 -7.87 -13.08 -4.99
C HIS A 246 -7.26 -12.60 -6.31
N GLY A 247 -7.01 -13.51 -7.26
CA GLY A 247 -6.49 -13.20 -8.58
C GLY A 247 -7.40 -13.66 -9.71
N LYS A 248 -6.97 -13.39 -10.94
CA LYS A 248 -7.64 -13.81 -12.18
C LYS A 248 -6.77 -14.79 -12.95
N TYR A 249 -7.41 -15.82 -13.48
CA TYR A 249 -6.80 -16.80 -14.37
C TYR A 249 -6.59 -16.20 -15.77
N MET A 250 -5.35 -16.20 -16.25
CA MET A 250 -5.02 -15.91 -17.64
C MET A 250 -5.12 -17.18 -18.50
N ALA A 251 -4.64 -18.31 -17.96
CA ALA A 251 -4.65 -19.59 -18.65
C ALA A 251 -4.69 -20.76 -17.65
N CYS A 252 -5.30 -21.87 -18.05
CA CYS A 252 -5.42 -23.09 -17.27
C CYS A 252 -5.28 -24.31 -18.18
N CYS A 253 -4.36 -25.21 -17.85
CA CYS A 253 -4.17 -26.50 -18.48
C CYS A 253 -4.49 -27.61 -17.47
N MET A 254 -5.46 -28.46 -17.80
CA MET A 254 -5.93 -29.58 -16.99
C MET A 254 -5.47 -30.90 -17.61
N MET A 255 -4.62 -31.63 -16.89
CA MET A 255 -3.99 -32.85 -17.36
C MET A 255 -4.53 -34.04 -16.56
N TYR A 256 -5.50 -34.74 -17.16
CA TYR A 256 -6.14 -35.90 -16.56
C TYR A 256 -5.33 -37.17 -16.86
N ARG A 257 -5.29 -38.08 -15.88
CA ARG A 257 -4.70 -39.41 -16.01
C ARG A 257 -5.67 -40.49 -15.55
N GLY A 258 -5.66 -41.64 -16.22
CA GLY A 258 -6.42 -42.84 -15.88
C GLY A 258 -7.80 -42.94 -16.54
N ASP A 259 -8.73 -43.60 -15.85
CA ASP A 259 -10.09 -43.84 -16.33
C ASP A 259 -10.91 -42.54 -16.34
N VAL A 260 -10.82 -41.78 -17.43
CA VAL A 260 -11.43 -40.45 -17.57
C VAL A 260 -12.11 -40.33 -18.94
N VAL A 261 -13.43 -40.09 -18.92
CA VAL A 261 -14.25 -39.94 -20.12
C VAL A 261 -14.22 -38.47 -20.59
N PRO A 262 -13.86 -38.16 -21.85
CA PRO A 262 -13.78 -36.77 -22.34
C PRO A 262 -15.10 -35.98 -22.22
N LYS A 263 -16.25 -36.65 -22.33
CA LYS A 263 -17.57 -36.05 -22.12
C LYS A 263 -17.72 -35.47 -20.71
N ASP A 264 -17.26 -36.20 -19.71
CA ASP A 264 -17.41 -35.82 -18.29
C ASP A 264 -16.43 -34.70 -17.95
N VAL A 265 -15.25 -34.68 -18.57
CA VAL A 265 -14.32 -33.54 -18.48
C VAL A 265 -14.94 -32.27 -19.07
N ASN A 266 -15.52 -32.35 -20.28
CA ASN A 266 -16.18 -31.19 -20.91
C ASN A 266 -17.35 -30.66 -20.06
N ALA A 267 -18.18 -31.55 -19.49
CA ALA A 267 -19.26 -31.16 -18.57
C ALA A 267 -18.71 -30.50 -17.29
N SER A 268 -17.62 -31.03 -16.74
CA SER A 268 -16.98 -30.49 -15.53
C SER A 268 -16.35 -29.12 -15.78
N VAL A 269 -15.63 -28.94 -16.89
CA VAL A 269 -15.07 -27.63 -17.31
C VAL A 269 -16.17 -26.61 -17.59
N ALA A 270 -17.29 -27.02 -18.21
CA ALA A 270 -18.44 -26.13 -18.39
C ALA A 270 -19.04 -25.67 -17.06
N THR A 271 -19.09 -26.56 -16.05
CA THR A 271 -19.55 -26.22 -14.69
C THR A 271 -18.55 -25.34 -13.94
N ILE A 272 -17.25 -25.50 -14.19
CA ILE A 272 -16.22 -24.61 -13.64
C ILE A 272 -16.36 -23.19 -14.21
N LYS A 273 -16.58 -23.04 -15.53
CA LYS A 273 -16.74 -21.73 -16.19
C LYS A 273 -17.93 -20.91 -15.70
N THR A 274 -18.95 -21.52 -15.08
CA THR A 274 -20.11 -20.80 -14.52
C THR A 274 -19.95 -20.45 -13.04
N LYS A 275 -18.88 -20.89 -12.36
CA LYS A 275 -18.64 -20.52 -10.95
C LYS A 275 -18.04 -19.13 -10.83
N ARG A 276 -18.80 -18.20 -10.24
CA ARG A 276 -18.35 -16.82 -9.90
C ARG A 276 -17.03 -16.74 -9.09
N THR A 277 -16.62 -17.82 -8.42
CA THR A 277 -15.38 -17.91 -7.63
C THR A 277 -14.12 -18.20 -8.47
N ILE A 278 -14.27 -18.46 -9.78
CA ILE A 278 -13.17 -18.77 -10.69
C ILE A 278 -13.25 -17.76 -11.84
N GLN A 279 -12.50 -16.66 -11.70
CA GLN A 279 -12.54 -15.55 -12.64
C GLN A 279 -11.38 -15.67 -13.63
N PHE A 280 -11.69 -15.50 -14.92
CA PHE A 280 -10.69 -15.35 -15.97
C PHE A 280 -10.55 -13.86 -16.33
N VAL A 281 -9.41 -13.50 -16.91
CA VAL A 281 -9.24 -12.19 -17.56
C VAL A 281 -10.20 -12.05 -18.74
N ASP A 282 -10.72 -10.84 -18.94
CA ASP A 282 -11.69 -10.47 -19.97
C ASP A 282 -11.21 -10.77 -21.40
N TRP A 283 -9.92 -10.52 -21.67
CA TRP A 283 -9.27 -10.80 -22.95
C TRP A 283 -8.95 -12.29 -23.19
N CYS A 284 -9.19 -13.21 -22.23
CA CYS A 284 -8.99 -14.66 -22.41
C CYS A 284 -10.19 -15.54 -21.94
N PRO A 285 -11.38 -15.40 -22.54
CA PRO A 285 -12.58 -16.16 -22.14
C PRO A 285 -12.50 -17.67 -22.47
N THR A 286 -11.51 -18.11 -23.25
CA THR A 286 -11.32 -19.49 -23.70
C THR A 286 -10.15 -20.20 -23.01
N GLY A 287 -9.63 -19.66 -21.89
CA GLY A 287 -8.39 -20.08 -21.21
C GLY A 287 -8.32 -21.50 -20.61
N PHE A 288 -9.07 -22.49 -21.08
CA PHE A 288 -8.95 -23.91 -20.66
C PHE A 288 -8.36 -24.78 -21.78
N LYS A 289 -7.28 -25.49 -21.47
CA LYS A 289 -6.70 -26.56 -22.27
C LYS A 289 -6.80 -27.87 -21.50
N VAL A 290 -7.08 -28.97 -22.19
CA VAL A 290 -7.38 -30.28 -21.58
C VAL A 290 -6.53 -31.35 -22.26
N GLY A 291 -5.69 -32.02 -21.48
CA GLY A 291 -5.00 -33.26 -21.86
C GLY A 291 -5.59 -34.45 -21.11
N ILE A 292 -5.72 -35.60 -21.78
CA ILE A 292 -6.17 -36.86 -21.17
C ILE A 292 -5.19 -37.97 -21.57
N ASN A 293 -4.60 -38.62 -20.58
CA ASN A 293 -3.80 -39.84 -20.73
C ASN A 293 -4.56 -41.00 -20.05
N TYR A 294 -4.86 -42.06 -20.78
CA TYR A 294 -5.66 -43.18 -20.27
C TYR A 294 -4.91 -44.12 -19.30
N GLN A 295 -3.59 -43.96 -19.16
CA GLN A 295 -2.81 -44.72 -18.16
C GLN A 295 -3.08 -44.19 -16.75
N PRO A 296 -3.51 -45.05 -15.79
CA PRO A 296 -3.67 -44.67 -14.39
C PRO A 296 -2.38 -44.10 -13.78
N PRO A 297 -2.48 -43.21 -12.77
CA PRO A 297 -1.33 -42.78 -11.99
C PRO A 297 -0.60 -43.96 -11.33
N THR A 298 0.70 -44.08 -11.57
CA THR A 298 1.58 -45.02 -10.86
C THR A 298 1.96 -44.44 -9.51
N VAL A 299 2.07 -45.30 -8.49
CA VAL A 299 2.60 -44.94 -7.16
C VAL A 299 3.86 -45.74 -6.87
N VAL A 300 4.82 -45.13 -6.19
CA VAL A 300 6.06 -45.80 -5.77
C VAL A 300 5.72 -46.88 -4.72
N PRO A 301 6.21 -48.12 -4.84
CA PRO A 301 6.02 -49.15 -3.82
C PRO A 301 6.55 -48.70 -2.46
N GLY A 302 5.68 -48.71 -1.44
CA GLY A 302 6.03 -48.23 -0.10
C GLY A 302 5.87 -46.72 0.13
N GLY A 303 5.44 -45.95 -0.88
CA GLY A 303 5.09 -44.54 -0.73
C GLY A 303 3.71 -44.30 -0.10
N ASP A 304 3.49 -43.07 0.39
CA ASP A 304 2.31 -42.70 1.19
C ASP A 304 0.99 -42.56 0.41
N LEU A 305 1.03 -42.52 -0.93
CA LEU A 305 -0.14 -42.27 -1.77
C LEU A 305 -0.89 -43.55 -2.16
N ALA A 306 -2.21 -43.52 -2.03
CA ALA A 306 -3.10 -44.57 -2.50
C ALA A 306 -3.07 -44.71 -4.03
N LYS A 307 -3.23 -45.94 -4.52
CA LYS A 307 -3.53 -46.19 -5.94
C LYS A 307 -4.91 -45.64 -6.27
N VAL A 308 -5.00 -44.77 -7.28
CA VAL A 308 -6.24 -44.16 -7.74
C VAL A 308 -6.51 -44.48 -9.20
N MET A 309 -7.78 -44.69 -9.55
CA MET A 309 -8.17 -45.00 -10.94
C MET A 309 -8.06 -43.79 -11.87
N ARG A 310 -8.09 -42.57 -11.31
CA ARG A 310 -8.01 -41.31 -12.03
C ARG A 310 -7.42 -40.19 -11.18
N ALA A 311 -6.75 -39.23 -11.82
CA ALA A 311 -6.28 -37.99 -11.21
C ALA A 311 -6.29 -36.85 -12.23
N CYS A 312 -6.22 -35.61 -11.74
CA CYS A 312 -6.07 -34.39 -12.51
C CYS A 312 -4.93 -33.56 -11.92
N CYS A 313 -4.01 -33.11 -12.78
CA CYS A 313 -3.02 -32.10 -12.46
C CYS A 313 -3.37 -30.81 -13.23
N MET A 314 -3.51 -29.70 -12.52
CA MET A 314 -3.76 -28.39 -13.11
C MET A 314 -2.50 -27.54 -13.06
N ILE A 315 -2.16 -26.95 -14.20
CA ILE A 315 -1.16 -25.89 -14.33
C ILE A 315 -1.91 -24.63 -14.76
N SER A 316 -1.77 -23.54 -14.04
CA SER A 316 -2.51 -22.32 -14.33
C SER A 316 -1.64 -21.08 -14.16
N ASN A 317 -1.74 -20.15 -15.10
CA ASN A 317 -1.22 -18.81 -14.92
C ASN A 317 -2.35 -17.95 -14.33
N SER A 318 -2.11 -17.39 -13.15
CA SER A 318 -3.08 -16.57 -12.41
C SER A 318 -2.36 -15.48 -11.64
N THR A 319 -2.94 -14.28 -11.60
CA THR A 319 -2.35 -13.13 -10.89
C THR A 319 -2.20 -13.37 -9.38
N ALA A 320 -2.91 -14.35 -8.81
CA ALA A 320 -2.78 -14.73 -7.39
C ALA A 320 -1.36 -15.18 -6.99
N ILE A 321 -0.49 -15.51 -7.95
CA ILE A 321 0.93 -15.82 -7.67
C ILE A 321 1.71 -14.59 -7.17
N ALA A 322 1.23 -13.37 -7.40
CA ALA A 322 1.80 -12.13 -6.83
C ALA A 322 1.88 -12.17 -5.29
N GLU A 323 0.91 -12.82 -4.62
CA GLU A 323 0.97 -13.04 -3.16
C GLU A 323 2.24 -13.80 -2.70
N VAL A 324 2.88 -14.55 -3.59
CA VAL A 324 4.13 -15.27 -3.31
C VAL A 324 5.31 -14.31 -3.33
N PHE A 325 5.41 -13.49 -4.38
CA PHE A 325 6.46 -12.48 -4.53
C PHE A 325 6.39 -11.45 -3.40
N SER A 326 5.20 -10.94 -3.07
CA SER A 326 5.01 -9.93 -2.01
C SER A 326 5.48 -10.42 -0.64
N ARG A 327 5.38 -11.73 -0.37
CA ARG A 327 5.92 -12.35 0.86
C ARG A 327 7.42 -12.62 0.82
N CYS A 328 8.00 -12.81 -0.36
CA CYS A 328 9.44 -12.89 -0.54
C CYS A 328 10.06 -11.51 -0.39
N ASP A 329 9.52 -10.51 -1.09
CA ASP A 329 9.89 -9.09 -0.99
C ASP A 329 9.79 -8.58 0.44
N HIS A 330 8.67 -8.85 1.13
CA HIS A 330 8.55 -8.45 2.53
C HIS A 330 9.64 -9.04 3.44
N LYS A 331 10.06 -10.29 3.21
CA LYS A 331 11.16 -10.92 3.97
C LYS A 331 12.52 -10.34 3.57
N PHE A 332 12.73 -10.09 2.29
CA PHE A 332 13.93 -9.47 1.75
C PHE A 332 14.12 -8.08 2.36
N ASP A 333 13.09 -7.22 2.28
CA ASP A 333 13.08 -5.86 2.80
C ASP A 333 13.38 -5.83 4.31
N LEU A 334 12.83 -6.77 5.08
CA LEU A 334 13.11 -6.91 6.52
C LEU A 334 14.57 -7.24 6.86
N MET A 335 15.29 -7.92 5.96
CA MET A 335 16.71 -8.27 6.14
C MET A 335 17.62 -7.18 5.56
N TYR A 336 17.34 -6.71 4.34
CA TYR A 336 18.15 -5.76 3.60
C TYR A 336 18.11 -4.34 4.17
N SER A 337 16.98 -3.92 4.76
CA SER A 337 16.89 -2.66 5.53
C SER A 337 17.85 -2.58 6.72
N LYS A 338 18.31 -3.73 7.24
CA LYS A 338 19.34 -3.82 8.29
C LYS A 338 20.72 -4.20 7.77
N ARG A 339 20.88 -4.34 6.45
CA ARG A 339 22.04 -4.96 5.79
C ARG A 339 22.45 -6.30 6.39
N ALA A 340 21.48 -7.06 6.91
CA ALA A 340 21.73 -8.36 7.50
C ALA A 340 22.26 -9.32 6.42
N PHE A 341 23.35 -10.02 6.73
CA PHE A 341 24.03 -11.02 5.87
C PHE A 341 24.62 -10.50 4.53
N VAL A 342 24.35 -9.26 4.10
CA VAL A 342 24.83 -8.67 2.83
C VAL A 342 26.34 -8.83 2.61
N HIS A 343 27.14 -8.66 3.67
CA HIS A 343 28.60 -8.80 3.63
C HIS A 343 29.09 -10.20 3.19
N HIS A 344 28.30 -11.26 3.35
CA HIS A 344 28.66 -12.59 2.83
C HIS A 344 28.57 -12.67 1.31
N TYR A 345 27.69 -11.90 0.68
CA TYR A 345 27.51 -11.89 -0.77
C TYR A 345 28.53 -10.95 -1.42
N VAL A 346 28.71 -9.75 -0.85
CA VAL A 346 29.71 -8.78 -1.31
C VAL A 346 31.14 -9.30 -1.15
N GLY A 347 31.43 -10.06 -0.08
CA GLY A 347 32.71 -10.75 0.11
C GLY A 347 33.02 -11.84 -0.92
N GLU A 348 32.02 -12.26 -1.70
CA GLU A 348 32.09 -13.30 -2.74
C GLU A 348 31.90 -12.70 -4.16
N GLY A 349 32.16 -11.40 -4.31
CA GLY A 349 32.28 -10.74 -5.62
C GLY A 349 30.99 -10.23 -6.26
N MET A 350 29.86 -10.30 -5.55
CA MET A 350 28.59 -9.66 -5.93
C MET A 350 28.60 -8.16 -5.57
N GLU A 351 28.13 -7.28 -6.44
CA GLU A 351 28.01 -5.84 -6.09
C GLU A 351 26.78 -5.62 -5.19
N GLU A 352 26.89 -4.73 -4.19
CA GLU A 352 25.75 -4.42 -3.30
C GLU A 352 24.55 -3.84 -4.08
N GLY A 353 24.80 -3.16 -5.20
CA GLY A 353 23.76 -2.61 -6.08
C GLY A 353 22.82 -3.67 -6.66
N GLU A 354 23.30 -4.88 -6.92
CA GLU A 354 22.50 -5.99 -7.48
C GLU A 354 21.32 -6.36 -6.59
N PHE A 355 21.44 -6.19 -5.27
CA PHE A 355 20.33 -6.40 -4.33
C PHE A 355 19.18 -5.41 -4.56
N SER A 356 19.49 -4.16 -4.86
CA SER A 356 18.50 -3.14 -5.15
C SER A 356 17.89 -3.35 -6.53
N GLU A 357 18.71 -3.66 -7.54
CA GLU A 357 18.25 -3.94 -8.91
C GLU A 357 17.30 -5.14 -8.97
N ALA A 358 17.67 -6.27 -8.35
CA ALA A 358 16.80 -7.45 -8.28
C ALA A 358 15.49 -7.20 -7.51
N ARG A 359 15.53 -6.31 -6.51
CA ARG A 359 14.35 -5.90 -5.72
C ARG A 359 13.41 -4.97 -6.50
N GLU A 360 13.97 -4.08 -7.31
CA GLU A 360 13.23 -3.19 -8.22
C GLU A 360 12.60 -3.97 -9.38
N ASP A 361 13.31 -4.96 -9.95
CA ASP A 361 12.75 -5.85 -10.99
C ASP A 361 11.60 -6.72 -10.45
N LEU A 362 11.69 -7.17 -9.19
CA LEU A 362 10.62 -7.94 -8.55
C LEU A 362 9.41 -7.05 -8.20
N ALA A 363 9.62 -5.79 -7.79
CA ALA A 363 8.54 -4.80 -7.66
C ALA A 363 7.85 -4.53 -9.01
N ALA A 364 8.63 -4.42 -10.09
CA ALA A 364 8.07 -4.25 -11.44
C ALA A 364 7.27 -5.48 -11.87
N LEU A 365 7.71 -6.70 -11.52
CA LEU A 365 6.96 -7.93 -11.77
C LEU A 365 5.65 -7.99 -10.97
N GLU A 366 5.63 -7.55 -9.71
CA GLU A 366 4.39 -7.44 -8.92
C GLU A 366 3.40 -6.49 -9.62
N LYS A 367 3.88 -5.33 -10.07
CA LYS A 367 3.07 -4.37 -10.84
C LYS A 367 2.57 -4.92 -12.18
N ASP A 368 3.38 -5.72 -12.90
CA ASP A 368 2.93 -6.40 -14.12
C ASP A 368 1.71 -7.31 -13.83
N TYR A 369 1.72 -8.02 -12.69
CA TYR A 369 0.60 -8.86 -12.26
C TYR A 369 -0.62 -8.06 -11.79
N GLU A 370 -0.43 -6.91 -11.15
CA GLU A 370 -1.50 -5.97 -10.80
C GLU A 370 -2.19 -5.42 -12.06
N GLU A 371 -1.41 -4.92 -13.03
CA GLU A 371 -1.92 -4.34 -14.27
C GLU A 371 -2.78 -5.34 -15.07
N VAL A 372 -2.36 -6.61 -15.14
CA VAL A 372 -3.12 -7.69 -15.79
C VAL A 372 -4.37 -8.12 -15.01
N GLY A 373 -4.51 -7.74 -13.74
CA GLY A 373 -5.72 -7.98 -12.94
C GLY A 373 -6.86 -7.00 -13.19
N ILE A 374 -6.57 -5.82 -13.75
CA ILE A 374 -7.51 -4.72 -13.99
C ILE A 374 -8.41 -5.04 -15.19
N GLU A 375 -9.68 -4.63 -15.15
CA GLU A 375 -10.65 -4.86 -16.24
C GLU A 375 -10.59 -3.77 -17.31
N THR A 376 -10.63 -4.19 -18.58
CA THR A 376 -10.83 -3.28 -19.72
C THR A 376 -12.32 -2.99 -19.90
N ALA A 377 -12.78 -1.87 -19.35
CA ALA A 377 -14.18 -1.46 -19.43
C ALA A 377 -14.50 -0.71 -20.74
N GLU A 378 -14.88 -1.43 -21.80
CA GLU A 378 -15.50 -0.84 -23.00
C GLU A 378 -16.35 -1.87 -23.80
N GLY A 379 -17.60 -1.51 -24.17
CA GLY A 379 -18.34 -2.19 -25.27
C GLY A 379 -19.79 -2.68 -25.03
N GLU A 380 -20.76 -1.79 -25.26
CA GLU A 380 -22.17 -2.04 -25.69
C GLU A 380 -23.19 -2.78 -24.79
N GLY A 381 -24.38 -2.16 -24.61
CA GLY A 381 -25.62 -2.81 -24.17
C GLY A 381 -26.46 -2.05 -23.14
N GLU A 382 -27.28 -1.09 -23.57
CA GLU A 382 -28.35 -0.53 -22.71
C GLU A 382 -29.52 -1.51 -22.59
N GLU A 383 -29.88 -1.96 -21.39
CA GLU A 383 -31.27 -2.27 -21.02
C GLU A 383 -31.48 -2.22 -19.49
N GLU A 384 -32.60 -1.64 -19.05
CA GLU A 384 -32.89 -1.43 -17.62
C GLU A 384 -33.38 -2.72 -16.93
N GLY A 385 -32.69 -3.14 -15.87
CA GLY A 385 -33.12 -4.28 -15.03
C GLY A 385 -32.65 -4.16 -13.59
N TYR A 386 -33.57 -3.90 -12.66
CA TYR A 386 -33.27 -3.84 -11.22
C TYR A 386 -32.78 -5.20 -10.69
N GLY A 387 -31.54 -5.25 -10.21
CA GLY A 387 -30.96 -6.40 -9.49
C GLY A 387 -29.82 -5.94 -8.57
N ASP A 388 -30.08 -5.88 -7.26
CA ASP A 388 -29.08 -5.50 -6.25
C ASP A 388 -28.00 -6.59 -6.11
N GLU A 389 -26.89 -6.50 -6.87
CA GLU A 389 -25.69 -7.32 -6.60
C GLU A 389 -24.38 -6.68 -7.12
N PHE A 390 -24.13 -5.40 -6.81
CA PHE A 390 -22.82 -4.81 -7.05
C PHE A 390 -21.79 -5.30 -6.01
N CYS A 391 -20.83 -6.10 -6.48
CA CYS A 391 -19.68 -6.54 -5.70
C CYS A 391 -18.92 -5.35 -5.10
N TYR A 392 -18.61 -5.43 -3.81
CA TYR A 392 -17.54 -4.64 -3.23
C TYR A 392 -16.23 -5.15 -3.85
N THR A 393 -15.59 -4.33 -4.69
CA THR A 393 -14.17 -4.52 -5.00
C THR A 393 -13.40 -4.26 -3.72
N ASN A 394 -12.87 -5.33 -3.12
CA ASN A 394 -11.88 -5.19 -2.07
C ASN A 394 -10.67 -4.50 -2.70
N ALA A 395 -10.30 -3.33 -2.19
CA ALA A 395 -8.93 -2.86 -2.39
C ALA A 395 -8.02 -3.92 -1.77
N SER A 396 -7.06 -4.44 -2.53
CA SER A 396 -5.97 -5.20 -1.95
C SER A 396 -5.15 -4.29 -1.04
N ASP A 397 -4.56 -4.85 0.03
CA ASP A 397 -3.77 -4.13 1.03
C ASP A 397 -2.37 -3.73 0.50
N GLU A 398 -2.31 -3.18 -0.71
CA GLU A 398 -1.10 -2.91 -1.50
C GLU A 398 -0.89 -1.41 -1.74
N TRP A 399 -0.61 -0.68 -0.65
CA TRP A 399 0.51 0.29 -0.59
C TRP A 399 0.76 0.81 0.85
N MET A 400 1.17 -0.09 1.76
CA MET A 400 1.41 0.26 3.18
C MET A 400 2.91 0.40 3.53
N GLY A 401 3.70 0.97 2.60
CA GLY A 401 5.15 1.18 2.75
C GLY A 401 5.54 2.15 3.88
N ALA A 402 4.64 3.04 4.29
CA ALA A 402 4.82 3.97 5.41
C ALA A 402 4.21 3.48 6.74
N ASP A 403 3.34 2.47 6.70
CA ASP A 403 2.25 2.36 7.70
C ASP A 403 2.31 1.11 8.59
N ARG A 404 3.25 0.19 8.33
CA ARG A 404 3.59 -0.91 9.25
C ARG A 404 4.40 -0.48 10.48
N LEU A 405 4.64 0.83 10.58
CA LEU A 405 5.39 1.43 11.67
C LEU A 405 4.44 2.01 12.74
N ARG A 406 3.46 2.87 12.38
CA ARG A 406 2.39 3.31 13.32
C ARG A 406 1.68 2.12 14.01
N SER A 407 1.50 0.98 13.33
CA SER A 407 0.84 -0.20 13.91
C SER A 407 1.62 -0.94 15.00
N LYS A 408 2.92 -0.65 15.23
CA LYS A 408 3.71 -1.29 16.31
C LYS A 408 3.55 -0.64 17.69
N ALA A 409 2.95 0.55 17.77
CA ALA A 409 2.62 1.18 19.05
C ALA A 409 1.44 0.50 19.78
N LEU A 410 0.63 -0.31 19.07
CA LEU A 410 -0.45 -1.12 19.63
C LEU A 410 -0.06 -2.60 19.61
N LYS A 411 0.27 -3.15 20.78
CA LYS A 411 0.54 -4.59 20.92
C LYS A 411 -0.68 -5.41 20.46
N PRO A 412 -0.51 -6.45 19.63
CA PRO A 412 -1.56 -7.43 19.41
C PRO A 412 -1.86 -8.17 20.73
N LEU A 413 -2.96 -7.80 21.39
CA LEU A 413 -3.46 -8.58 22.52
C LEU A 413 -3.88 -9.97 22.03
N LYS A 414 -3.56 -10.99 22.82
CA LYS A 414 -3.82 -12.40 22.51
C LYS A 414 -5.29 -12.61 22.13
N LYS A 415 -5.53 -13.39 21.07
CA LYS A 415 -6.87 -13.89 20.72
C LYS A 415 -7.52 -14.54 21.95
N ALA A 416 -8.59 -13.94 22.45
CA ALA A 416 -9.61 -14.69 23.18
C ALA A 416 -10.39 -15.54 22.18
N GLU A 417 -10.72 -16.78 22.54
CA GLU A 417 -11.36 -17.74 21.65
C GLU A 417 -12.85 -17.40 21.46
N GLY A 418 -13.28 -17.30 20.20
CA GLY A 418 -14.67 -17.05 19.81
C GLY A 418 -14.83 -17.25 18.31
N LYS A 419 -15.82 -18.04 17.90
CA LYS A 419 -16.06 -18.40 16.50
C LYS A 419 -16.83 -17.31 15.74
N ASP A 420 -16.65 -17.31 14.42
CA ASP A 420 -17.51 -16.72 13.38
C ASP A 420 -17.78 -15.20 13.42
N ASP A 421 -17.07 -14.44 12.57
CA ASP A 421 -17.72 -13.43 11.72
C ASP A 421 -16.90 -13.23 10.42
N LYS A 422 -17.57 -13.28 9.26
CA LYS A 422 -16.99 -12.87 7.96
C LYS A 422 -17.43 -11.43 7.68
N THR A 423 -16.60 -10.65 7.00
CA THR A 423 -17.01 -9.43 6.26
C THR A 423 -17.89 -8.45 7.04
N ARG A 424 -17.28 -7.56 7.83
CA ARG A 424 -17.93 -6.34 8.31
C ARG A 424 -17.11 -5.12 7.97
N ALA A 425 -17.67 -4.24 7.13
CA ALA A 425 -17.29 -2.84 7.13
C ALA A 425 -17.44 -2.27 8.55
N PRO A 426 -16.55 -1.36 9.01
CA PRO A 426 -16.58 -0.85 10.38
C PRO A 426 -17.93 -0.24 10.71
N VAL A 427 -18.43 -0.54 11.92
CA VAL A 427 -19.82 -0.25 12.30
C VAL A 427 -20.03 1.27 12.38
N GLY A 428 -20.68 1.82 11.35
CA GLY A 428 -21.05 3.24 11.27
C GLY A 428 -20.50 4.01 10.06
N SER A 429 -19.64 3.41 9.23
CA SER A 429 -19.02 4.12 8.08
C SER A 429 -20.00 4.48 6.94
N ILE A 430 -21.04 3.67 6.74
CA ILE A 430 -22.03 3.89 5.67
C ILE A 430 -23.14 4.82 6.17
N MET A 431 -23.25 6.01 5.56
CA MET A 431 -24.32 6.97 5.86
C MET A 431 -25.72 6.32 5.70
N PRO A 432 -26.56 6.28 6.75
CA PRO A 432 -27.89 5.69 6.70
C PRO A 432 -28.78 6.29 5.59
N GLY A 433 -29.66 5.50 4.98
CA GLY A 433 -30.53 5.97 3.90
C GLY A 433 -31.43 7.17 4.27
N ILE A 434 -31.84 7.28 5.54
CA ILE A 434 -32.58 8.44 6.04
C ILE A 434 -31.66 9.66 6.25
N ALA A 435 -30.44 9.44 6.73
CA ALA A 435 -29.42 10.48 6.83
C ALA A 435 -29.03 11.02 5.45
N LYS A 436 -28.95 10.17 4.40
CA LYS A 436 -28.75 10.61 3.00
C LYS A 436 -29.83 11.61 2.54
N LYS A 437 -31.10 11.36 2.85
CA LYS A 437 -32.21 12.26 2.49
C LYS A 437 -32.21 13.57 3.27
N MET A 438 -31.77 13.55 4.52
CA MET A 438 -31.72 14.73 5.38
C MET A 438 -30.46 15.56 5.12
N LEU A 439 -29.28 14.96 5.24
CA LEU A 439 -27.98 15.64 5.34
C LEU A 439 -27.32 15.98 4.00
N LEU A 440 -27.69 15.35 2.88
CA LEU A 440 -27.13 15.71 1.56
C LEU A 440 -27.83 16.96 1.01
N VAL A 441 -27.42 18.11 1.53
CA VAL A 441 -27.93 19.43 1.13
C VAL A 441 -27.08 19.98 0.00
N LYS A 442 -27.72 20.34 -1.12
CA LYS A 442 -27.04 20.99 -2.24
C LYS A 442 -26.81 22.48 -1.94
N PRO A 443 -25.61 23.01 -2.22
CA PRO A 443 -25.32 24.44 -2.11
C PRO A 443 -26.09 25.27 -3.15
N LYS A 444 -26.56 26.48 -2.76
CA LYS A 444 -27.06 27.49 -3.71
C LYS A 444 -25.93 28.04 -4.58
N VAL A 445 -24.76 28.28 -3.97
CA VAL A 445 -23.54 28.68 -4.68
C VAL A 445 -22.73 27.40 -4.94
N ALA A 446 -23.05 26.75 -6.05
CA ALA A 446 -22.46 25.45 -6.41
C ALA A 446 -21.01 25.58 -6.90
N ALA A 447 -20.21 24.55 -6.59
CA ALA A 447 -18.85 24.37 -7.11
C ALA A 447 -18.90 23.98 -8.61
N PRO A 448 -18.42 24.82 -9.55
CA PRO A 448 -18.62 24.56 -10.98
C PRO A 448 -17.92 23.30 -11.52
N LEU A 449 -16.81 22.87 -10.90
CA LEU A 449 -16.11 21.62 -11.27
C LEU A 449 -16.39 20.44 -10.32
N ASP A 450 -17.23 20.65 -9.30
CA ASP A 450 -17.69 19.61 -8.37
C ASP A 450 -19.18 19.80 -7.97
N PRO A 451 -20.12 19.56 -8.91
CA PRO A 451 -21.56 19.71 -8.66
C PRO A 451 -22.12 18.67 -7.67
N GLY A 452 -21.28 17.75 -7.17
CA GLY A 452 -21.63 16.78 -6.14
C GLY A 452 -21.36 17.26 -4.71
N PHE A 453 -20.62 18.34 -4.51
CA PHE A 453 -20.21 18.84 -3.20
C PHE A 453 -21.42 19.09 -2.27
N CYS A 454 -21.41 18.50 -1.07
CA CYS A 454 -22.49 18.57 -0.08
C CYS A 454 -21.94 19.08 1.28
N PRO A 455 -21.96 20.40 1.55
CA PRO A 455 -21.33 21.00 2.73
C PRO A 455 -21.84 20.46 4.07
N VAL A 456 -20.94 20.08 4.98
CA VAL A 456 -21.28 19.67 6.37
C VAL A 456 -22.06 20.76 7.11
N VAL A 457 -21.66 22.03 7.01
CA VAL A 457 -22.37 23.17 7.64
C VAL A 457 -23.84 23.29 7.19
N LEU A 458 -24.15 23.06 5.90
CA LEU A 458 -25.54 23.07 5.42
C LEU A 458 -26.34 21.87 5.93
N ALA A 459 -25.68 20.70 5.99
CA ALA A 459 -26.28 19.50 6.56
C ALA A 459 -26.62 19.66 8.05
N LYS A 460 -25.73 20.29 8.82
CA LYS A 460 -25.93 20.61 10.23
C LYS A 460 -27.03 21.65 10.42
N LYS A 461 -27.05 22.74 9.64
CA LYS A 461 -28.13 23.74 9.66
C LYS A 461 -29.51 23.09 9.47
N LYS A 462 -29.67 22.30 8.40
CA LYS A 462 -30.92 21.57 8.13
C LYS A 462 -31.26 20.54 9.23
N TYR A 463 -30.27 19.81 9.75
CA TYR A 463 -30.50 18.90 10.87
C TYR A 463 -31.01 19.64 12.11
N LEU A 464 -30.45 20.80 12.45
CA LEU A 464 -30.88 21.61 13.59
C LEU A 464 -32.30 22.18 13.39
N GLU A 465 -32.67 22.56 12.16
CA GLU A 465 -34.04 22.98 11.82
C GLU A 465 -35.08 21.85 12.00
N GLU A 466 -34.73 20.61 11.65
CA GLU A 466 -35.57 19.42 11.81
C GLU A 466 -35.59 18.91 13.27
N ALA A 467 -34.49 19.09 14.01
CA ALA A 467 -34.34 18.63 15.40
C ALA A 467 -34.73 19.69 16.45
N LYS A 468 -35.10 20.92 16.06
CA LYS A 468 -35.34 22.07 16.97
C LYS A 468 -36.35 21.80 18.09
N ASP A 469 -37.37 20.99 17.80
CA ASP A 469 -38.47 20.66 18.72
C ASP A 469 -38.21 19.37 19.52
N CYS A 470 -37.05 18.72 19.32
CA CYS A 470 -36.64 17.55 20.08
C CYS A 470 -36.21 17.94 21.50
N LYS A 471 -36.72 17.20 22.49
CA LYS A 471 -36.40 17.42 23.91
C LYS A 471 -35.07 16.80 24.33
N ASP A 472 -34.71 15.69 23.69
CA ASP A 472 -33.49 14.96 24.00
C ASP A 472 -32.25 15.68 23.46
N LYS A 473 -31.17 15.63 24.23
CA LYS A 473 -29.86 16.18 23.85
C LYS A 473 -28.79 15.12 24.02
N LEU A 474 -27.81 15.16 23.13
CA LEU A 474 -26.52 14.53 23.33
C LEU A 474 -25.52 15.62 23.72
N GLU A 475 -24.87 15.46 24.86
CA GLU A 475 -23.77 16.28 25.32
C GLU A 475 -22.50 15.44 25.36
N TRP A 476 -21.37 16.06 25.03
CA TRP A 476 -20.08 15.41 25.16
C TRP A 476 -19.00 16.34 25.70
N ALA A 477 -18.02 15.73 26.35
CA ALA A 477 -16.80 16.36 26.79
C ALA A 477 -15.59 15.69 26.12
N LEU A 478 -14.58 16.49 25.82
CA LEU A 478 -13.26 16.07 25.32
C LEU A 478 -12.19 16.54 26.32
N PRO A 479 -11.96 15.79 27.43
CA PRO A 479 -10.94 16.13 28.40
C PRO A 479 -9.54 16.03 27.77
N ARG A 480 -8.67 16.99 28.10
CA ARG A 480 -7.25 17.02 27.74
C ARG A 480 -6.43 17.40 28.99
N ALA A 481 -5.10 17.30 28.92
CA ALA A 481 -4.25 17.42 30.11
C ALA A 481 -4.38 18.76 30.86
N ASP A 482 -4.79 19.84 30.17
CA ASP A 482 -4.84 21.20 30.71
C ASP A 482 -6.24 21.84 30.73
N GLY A 483 -7.26 21.19 30.14
CA GLY A 483 -8.61 21.72 29.97
C GLY A 483 -9.58 20.72 29.33
N CYS A 484 -10.68 21.21 28.74
CA CYS A 484 -11.72 20.35 28.19
C CYS A 484 -12.55 21.05 27.10
N GLY A 485 -12.79 20.38 25.97
CA GLY A 485 -13.82 20.76 25.02
C GLY A 485 -15.20 20.26 25.49
N ARG A 486 -16.28 21.00 25.18
CA ARG A 486 -17.66 20.65 25.53
C ARG A 486 -18.60 21.05 24.39
N TYR A 487 -19.63 20.25 24.13
CA TYR A 487 -20.67 20.57 23.14
C TYR A 487 -22.00 19.91 23.49
N SER A 488 -23.09 20.44 22.92
CA SER A 488 -24.45 19.93 23.04
C SER A 488 -25.13 19.93 21.67
N LEU A 489 -25.73 18.81 21.28
CA LEU A 489 -26.51 18.64 20.05
C LEU A 489 -27.94 18.20 20.42
N PRO A 490 -29.02 18.87 19.95
CA PRO A 490 -30.37 18.31 20.04
C PRO A 490 -30.46 17.05 19.17
N VAL A 491 -31.13 16.00 19.68
CA VAL A 491 -31.16 14.69 19.01
C VAL A 491 -32.57 14.13 18.92
N PHE A 492 -32.85 13.48 17.80
CA PHE A 492 -34.10 12.75 17.64
C PHE A 492 -34.19 11.59 18.66
N PRO A 493 -35.37 11.34 19.27
CA PRO A 493 -35.53 10.31 20.30
C PRO A 493 -35.15 8.90 19.83
N ASP A 494 -34.63 8.08 20.76
CA ASP A 494 -34.10 6.69 20.58
C ASP A 494 -35.07 5.66 19.94
N GLY A 495 -36.32 6.06 19.64
CA GLY A 495 -37.35 5.26 18.97
C GLY A 495 -37.77 5.77 17.59
N SER A 496 -37.27 6.94 17.14
CA SER A 496 -37.59 7.49 15.82
C SER A 496 -36.77 6.82 14.71
N LYS A 497 -37.16 7.05 13.44
CA LYS A 497 -36.37 6.56 12.29
C LYS A 497 -35.11 7.42 12.10
N GLU A 498 -35.21 8.68 12.51
CA GLU A 498 -34.25 9.77 12.36
C GLU A 498 -33.12 9.70 13.40
N ALA A 499 -33.26 8.91 14.48
CA ALA A 499 -32.24 8.71 15.50
C ALA A 499 -30.87 8.25 14.94
N ARG A 500 -30.87 7.50 13.82
CA ARG A 500 -29.63 7.12 13.12
C ARG A 500 -28.94 8.30 12.43
N THR A 501 -29.67 9.35 12.07
CA THR A 501 -29.11 10.61 11.58
C THR A 501 -28.39 11.34 12.72
N SER A 502 -28.98 11.36 13.92
CA SER A 502 -28.34 11.91 15.13
C SER A 502 -26.97 11.26 15.39
N SER A 503 -26.89 9.92 15.39
CA SER A 503 -25.60 9.22 15.61
C SER A 503 -24.56 9.50 14.53
N TYR A 504 -25.00 9.61 13.26
CA TYR A 504 -24.08 9.88 12.15
C TYR A 504 -23.49 11.30 12.26
N LEU A 505 -24.35 12.32 12.41
CA LEU A 505 -23.90 13.70 12.51
C LEU A 505 -23.10 13.96 13.80
N ALA A 506 -23.55 13.43 14.95
CA ALA A 506 -22.79 13.53 16.19
C ALA A 506 -21.38 12.95 16.06
N GLY A 507 -21.22 11.81 15.36
CA GLY A 507 -19.90 11.26 15.06
C GLY A 507 -19.00 12.22 14.27
N VAL A 508 -19.54 12.86 13.23
CA VAL A 508 -18.79 13.84 12.41
C VAL A 508 -18.38 15.05 13.24
N LEU A 509 -19.28 15.58 14.09
CA LEU A 509 -19.00 16.74 14.93
C LEU A 509 -18.02 16.42 16.08
N ILE A 510 -18.06 15.21 16.65
CA ILE A 510 -17.07 14.76 17.62
C ILE A 510 -15.70 14.64 16.95
N GLN A 511 -15.62 14.02 15.77
CA GLN A 511 -14.39 13.89 14.98
C GLN A 511 -13.76 15.28 14.66
N GLU A 512 -14.57 16.20 14.15
CA GLU A 512 -14.20 17.59 13.90
C GLU A 512 -13.67 18.30 15.17
N MET A 513 -14.38 18.18 16.30
CA MET A 513 -13.95 18.78 17.56
C MET A 513 -12.66 18.17 18.13
N MET A 514 -12.41 16.88 17.92
CA MET A 514 -11.17 16.22 18.33
C MET A 514 -9.97 16.77 17.55
N TRP A 515 -10.09 16.97 16.23
CA TRP A 515 -9.03 17.55 15.41
C TRP A 515 -8.86 19.07 15.58
N MET A 516 -9.89 19.81 16.01
CA MET A 516 -9.70 21.19 16.47
C MET A 516 -9.01 21.25 17.84
N ARG A 517 -9.53 20.56 18.87
CA ARG A 517 -9.23 20.84 20.28
C ARG A 517 -8.32 19.84 20.98
N SER A 518 -7.98 18.71 20.34
CA SER A 518 -7.46 17.48 20.94
C SER A 518 -8.43 16.82 21.94
N ALA A 519 -8.18 15.56 22.26
CA ALA A 519 -8.90 14.80 23.29
C ALA A 519 -8.03 13.66 23.82
N ALA A 520 -7.87 13.55 25.14
CA ALA A 520 -7.28 12.37 25.78
C ALA A 520 -8.32 11.27 26.05
N SER A 521 -9.60 11.62 26.06
CA SER A 521 -10.75 10.72 26.20
C SER A 521 -12.02 11.39 25.62
N LEU A 522 -13.09 10.61 25.48
CA LEU A 522 -14.44 11.11 25.12
C LEU A 522 -15.41 10.73 26.23
N MET A 523 -16.17 11.69 26.74
CA MET A 523 -17.24 11.44 27.72
C MET A 523 -18.59 11.82 27.09
N LEU A 524 -19.59 10.96 27.20
CA LEU A 524 -20.91 11.11 26.58
C LEU A 524 -22.03 11.17 27.63
N CYS A 525 -23.02 12.04 27.43
CA CYS A 525 -24.25 12.11 28.20
C CYS A 525 -25.45 12.29 27.24
N GLY A 526 -26.55 11.57 27.45
CA GLY A 526 -27.74 11.66 26.59
C GLY A 526 -28.48 10.32 26.44
N PRO A 527 -29.32 10.15 25.39
CA PRO A 527 -30.08 8.93 25.16
C PRO A 527 -29.22 7.65 25.21
N PRO A 528 -29.58 6.64 26.03
CA PRO A 528 -28.69 5.50 26.29
C PRO A 528 -28.33 4.65 25.07
N LYS A 529 -29.20 4.50 24.05
CA LYS A 529 -28.82 3.76 22.83
C LYS A 529 -27.88 4.60 21.98
N LEU A 530 -28.17 5.89 21.80
CA LEU A 530 -27.31 6.83 21.07
C LEU A 530 -25.88 6.86 21.63
N CYS A 531 -25.74 6.99 22.96
CA CYS A 531 -24.42 7.00 23.61
C CYS A 531 -23.66 5.68 23.41
N LYS A 532 -24.35 4.53 23.49
CA LYS A 532 -23.74 3.21 23.21
C LYS A 532 -23.37 3.02 21.74
N VAL A 533 -24.12 3.59 20.81
CA VAL A 533 -23.76 3.59 19.37
C VAL A 533 -22.48 4.41 19.16
N LEU A 534 -22.40 5.62 19.73
CA LEU A 534 -21.21 6.46 19.62
C LEU A 534 -19.99 5.85 20.31
N GLN A 535 -20.14 5.27 21.50
CA GLN A 535 -19.08 4.52 22.19
C GLN A 535 -18.53 3.35 21.33
N LYS A 536 -19.38 2.71 20.51
CA LYS A 536 -18.93 1.70 19.54
C LYS A 536 -18.33 2.29 18.25
N MET A 537 -18.75 3.48 17.82
CA MET A 537 -18.15 4.15 16.66
C MET A 537 -16.74 4.67 17.00
N PHE A 538 -16.54 5.15 18.22
CA PHE A 538 -15.24 5.55 18.79
C PHE A 538 -14.61 4.40 19.59
N SER A 539 -14.39 3.25 18.93
CA SER A 539 -13.59 2.15 19.48
C SER A 539 -12.71 1.52 18.39
N VAL A 540 -11.78 0.65 18.77
CA VAL A 540 -11.05 -0.21 17.82
C VAL A 540 -12.06 -1.08 17.05
N GLY A 541 -11.96 -1.15 15.72
CA GLY A 541 -12.96 -1.72 14.80
C GLY A 541 -14.19 -0.82 14.54
N GLY A 542 -14.20 0.40 15.07
CA GLY A 542 -15.26 1.40 14.91
C GLY A 542 -15.06 2.33 13.71
N ALA A 543 -16.04 3.17 13.42
CA ALA A 543 -15.98 4.13 12.31
C ALA A 543 -14.96 5.28 12.50
N TYR A 544 -14.51 5.50 13.75
CA TYR A 544 -13.53 6.52 14.15
C TYR A 544 -12.32 5.89 14.87
N GLU A 545 -11.90 4.69 14.41
CA GLU A 545 -10.71 4.01 14.94
C GLU A 545 -9.43 4.85 14.73
N PHE A 546 -9.35 5.63 13.65
CA PHE A 546 -8.22 6.51 13.37
C PHE A 546 -8.03 7.56 14.48
N GLU A 547 -9.11 8.23 14.91
CA GLU A 547 -9.07 9.13 16.07
C GLU A 547 -8.68 8.40 17.35
N VAL A 548 -9.32 7.26 17.66
CA VAL A 548 -9.09 6.47 18.88
C VAL A 548 -7.64 6.00 19.01
N THR A 549 -6.99 5.69 17.89
CA THR A 549 -5.60 5.22 17.86
C THR A 549 -4.57 6.34 17.72
N SER A 550 -4.93 7.47 17.11
CA SER A 550 -4.01 8.61 16.89
C SER A 550 -3.98 9.58 18.07
N MET A 551 -5.13 9.88 18.70
CA MET A 551 -5.24 10.90 19.74
C MET A 551 -4.31 10.70 20.96
N PRO A 552 -4.02 9.48 21.44
CA PRO A 552 -3.02 9.27 22.49
C PRO A 552 -1.63 9.82 22.13
N ASN A 553 -1.21 9.71 20.86
CA ASN A 553 0.07 10.25 20.39
C ASN A 553 0.00 11.78 20.29
N VAL A 554 -1.05 12.31 19.66
CA VAL A 554 -1.33 13.75 19.54
C VAL A 554 -1.28 14.46 20.90
N CYS A 555 -1.89 13.86 21.93
CA CYS A 555 -1.94 14.40 23.29
C CYS A 555 -0.65 14.16 24.12
N GLY A 556 0.40 13.56 23.55
CA GLY A 556 1.64 13.24 24.27
C GLY A 556 1.48 12.15 25.34
N THR A 557 0.43 11.32 25.25
CA THR A 557 0.16 10.20 26.16
C THR A 557 0.08 8.85 25.42
N PRO A 558 1.08 8.47 24.61
CA PRO A 558 1.00 7.29 23.72
C PRO A 558 0.86 5.96 24.47
N ASP A 559 1.22 5.92 25.75
CA ASP A 559 1.15 4.72 26.59
C ASP A 559 -0.22 4.58 27.32
N LYS A 560 -1.18 5.49 27.08
CA LYS A 560 -2.55 5.43 27.59
C LYS A 560 -3.54 5.18 26.44
N PRO A 561 -4.45 4.21 26.54
CA PRO A 561 -5.51 4.04 25.54
C PRO A 561 -6.49 5.22 25.58
N PHE A 562 -7.08 5.55 24.43
CA PHE A 562 -8.19 6.51 24.37
C PHE A 562 -9.47 5.86 24.90
N GLU A 563 -10.02 6.40 25.98
CA GLU A 563 -11.22 5.86 26.63
C GLU A 563 -12.49 6.61 26.23
N VAL A 564 -13.59 5.87 26.05
CA VAL A 564 -14.92 6.44 25.80
C VAL A 564 -15.88 6.02 26.90
N THR A 565 -16.31 7.00 27.71
CA THR A 565 -17.17 6.79 28.87
C THR A 565 -18.56 7.37 28.65
N ILE A 566 -19.55 6.84 29.35
CA ILE A 566 -20.93 7.35 29.37
C ILE A 566 -21.25 7.70 30.82
N VAL A 567 -21.68 8.95 31.06
CA VAL A 567 -22.13 9.43 32.38
C VAL A 567 -23.65 9.54 32.41
N GLU A 568 -24.24 9.52 33.61
CA GLU A 568 -25.69 9.57 33.77
C GLU A 568 -26.27 10.99 33.62
N LYS A 569 -25.51 12.02 33.98
CA LYS A 569 -25.98 13.40 34.01
C LYS A 569 -25.01 14.36 33.33
N ALA A 570 -25.55 15.47 32.83
CA ALA A 570 -24.76 16.49 32.14
C ALA A 570 -23.80 17.22 33.09
N GLU A 571 -24.10 17.27 34.38
CA GLU A 571 -23.25 17.86 35.41
C GLU A 571 -22.01 17.00 35.75
N ASP A 572 -22.03 15.71 35.40
CA ASP A 572 -20.88 14.79 35.58
C ASP A 572 -19.83 14.95 34.45
N LEU A 573 -20.19 15.65 33.36
CA LEU A 573 -19.25 16.01 32.30
C LEU A 573 -18.43 17.25 32.71
N PRO A 574 -17.08 17.22 32.62
CA PRO A 574 -16.23 18.37 32.95
C PRO A 574 -16.66 19.67 32.28
N GLU A 575 -16.43 20.79 32.98
CA GLU A 575 -16.71 22.13 32.47
C GLU A 575 -15.81 22.47 31.27
N ALA A 576 -16.34 23.29 30.35
CA ALA A 576 -15.57 23.80 29.23
C ALA A 576 -14.40 24.65 29.73
N LYS A 577 -13.18 24.31 29.32
CA LYS A 577 -11.97 25.06 29.71
C LYS A 577 -10.95 25.08 28.58
N ASP A 578 -10.68 26.28 28.09
CA ASP A 578 -9.60 26.53 27.13
C ASP A 578 -8.35 27.03 27.86
N THR A 579 -7.17 26.73 27.30
CA THR A 579 -5.87 26.98 27.96
C THR A 579 -4.94 27.68 26.96
N PRO A 580 -5.09 29.01 26.78
CA PRO A 580 -4.35 29.76 25.77
C PRO A 580 -2.84 29.53 25.76
N GLN A 581 -2.26 29.30 24.57
CA GLN A 581 -0.80 29.26 24.44
C GLN A 581 -0.22 30.66 24.61
N VAL A 582 0.69 30.83 25.56
CA VAL A 582 1.46 32.06 25.71
C VAL A 582 2.59 32.09 24.68
N CYS A 583 2.47 32.97 23.70
CA CYS A 583 3.49 33.23 22.68
C CYS A 583 3.97 34.69 22.74
N GLY A 584 5.25 34.90 22.45
CA GLY A 584 5.80 36.23 22.22
C GLY A 584 5.22 36.89 20.95
N LYS A 585 5.32 38.23 20.90
CA LYS A 585 4.80 39.07 19.80
C LYS A 585 5.85 40.05 19.27
N ASP A 586 7.12 39.87 19.64
CA ASP A 586 8.23 40.78 19.34
C ASP A 586 9.51 39.99 19.03
N ALA A 587 10.07 40.22 17.83
CA ALA A 587 11.31 39.63 17.34
C ALA A 587 12.52 40.57 17.56
N SER A 588 12.53 41.33 18.66
CA SER A 588 13.69 42.11 19.12
C SER A 588 14.90 41.22 19.46
N GLY A 589 16.13 41.73 19.27
CA GLY A 589 17.35 40.93 19.38
C GLY A 589 17.67 40.17 18.08
N CYS A 590 18.64 39.26 18.13
CA CYS A 590 18.97 38.38 17.01
C CYS A 590 18.12 37.11 17.07
N ARG A 591 17.14 36.93 16.19
CA ARG A 591 16.27 35.75 16.14
C ARG A 591 16.60 34.86 14.95
N LEU A 592 16.51 33.57 15.19
CA LEU A 592 16.53 32.54 14.16
C LEU A 592 15.17 31.82 14.21
N ALA A 593 14.60 31.46 13.07
CA ALA A 593 13.41 30.60 13.08
C ALA A 593 13.32 29.69 11.86
N PHE A 594 12.48 28.67 12.01
CA PHE A 594 12.13 27.70 10.98
C PHE A 594 10.63 27.51 10.84
N ASP A 595 10.19 27.10 9.66
CA ASP A 595 8.85 26.60 9.37
C ASP A 595 9.00 25.33 8.53
N LEU A 596 8.57 24.19 9.06
CA LEU A 596 8.76 22.87 8.46
C LEU A 596 7.45 22.37 7.84
N GLY A 597 7.38 22.43 6.51
CA GLY A 597 6.25 21.93 5.73
C GLY A 597 6.58 20.64 4.98
N LYS A 598 5.54 19.91 4.54
CA LYS A 598 5.65 18.65 3.79
C LYS A 598 6.30 18.76 2.39
N SER A 599 6.85 19.91 1.99
CA SER A 599 7.64 20.07 0.76
C SER A 599 8.80 21.07 0.88
N ASP A 600 8.92 21.80 1.98
CA ASP A 600 10.01 22.75 2.19
C ASP A 600 10.39 22.90 3.67
N ILE A 601 11.66 23.17 3.90
CA ILE A 601 12.20 23.78 5.12
C ILE A 601 12.34 25.26 4.81
N LYS A 602 11.56 26.11 5.48
CA LYS A 602 11.79 27.56 5.46
C LYS A 602 12.61 27.96 6.67
N THR A 603 13.55 28.87 6.48
CA THR A 603 14.31 29.49 7.58
C THR A 603 14.39 30.99 7.41
N VAL A 604 14.44 31.70 8.55
CA VAL A 604 14.56 33.16 8.60
C VAL A 604 15.57 33.56 9.66
N ALA A 605 16.29 34.64 9.41
CA ALA A 605 17.05 35.37 10.41
C ALA A 605 16.52 36.79 10.51
N VAL A 606 16.22 37.23 11.74
CA VAL A 606 15.61 38.53 12.03
C VAL A 606 16.49 39.26 13.04
N LYS A 607 16.71 40.55 12.83
CA LYS A 607 17.37 41.43 13.79
C LYS A 607 16.46 42.61 14.09
N ASP A 608 16.04 42.74 15.35
CA ASP A 608 15.22 43.87 15.82
C ASP A 608 13.94 44.10 15.00
N ASN A 609 13.25 43.00 14.66
CA ASN A 609 12.10 42.92 13.75
C ASN A 609 12.37 43.17 12.25
N GLU A 610 13.63 43.36 11.82
CA GLU A 610 14.03 43.41 10.41
C GLU A 610 14.50 42.03 9.90
N VAL A 611 13.96 41.57 8.77
CA VAL A 611 14.36 40.30 8.14
C VAL A 611 15.69 40.48 7.40
N LEU A 612 16.76 39.86 7.91
CA LEU A 612 18.09 39.89 7.29
C LEU A 612 18.28 38.77 6.25
N TYR A 613 17.56 37.66 6.43
CA TYR A 613 17.63 36.49 5.55
C TYR A 613 16.31 35.72 5.62
N SER A 614 15.85 35.21 4.47
CA SER A 614 14.80 34.21 4.40
C SER A 614 15.07 33.26 3.22
N LYS A 615 14.88 31.96 3.41
CA LYS A 615 15.03 30.97 2.32
C LYS A 615 14.09 29.79 2.51
N GLU A 616 13.47 29.35 1.41
CA GLU A 616 12.83 28.04 1.25
C GLU A 616 13.86 27.03 0.70
N THR A 617 13.91 25.83 1.26
CA THR A 617 14.80 24.73 0.82
C THR A 617 13.97 23.47 0.69
N GLU A 618 13.92 22.87 -0.52
CA GLU A 618 13.25 21.59 -0.76
C GLU A 618 13.97 20.46 -0.01
N TRP A 619 13.23 19.46 0.46
CA TRP A 619 13.74 18.31 1.23
C TRP A 619 12.86 17.08 1.02
N ASP A 620 13.47 15.89 1.07
CA ASP A 620 12.76 14.62 1.02
C ASP A 620 12.12 14.32 2.38
N VAL A 621 10.89 14.81 2.56
CA VAL A 621 10.07 14.51 3.75
C VAL A 621 9.79 13.01 3.90
N THR A 622 9.94 12.20 2.84
CA THR A 622 9.67 10.75 2.87
C THR A 622 10.86 9.91 3.33
N ASN A 623 12.00 10.52 3.63
CA ASN A 623 13.16 9.81 4.14
C ASN A 623 12.84 9.14 5.52
N PRO A 624 13.13 7.84 5.73
CA PRO A 624 12.85 7.16 6.99
C PRO A 624 13.89 7.44 8.10
N ASP A 625 15.04 8.05 7.78
CA ASP A 625 16.11 8.33 8.74
C ASP A 625 15.87 9.67 9.48
N PRO A 626 15.67 9.67 10.82
CA PRO A 626 15.56 10.91 11.59
C PRO A 626 16.84 11.76 11.57
N GLN A 627 18.02 11.16 11.29
CA GLN A 627 19.27 11.90 11.23
C GLN A 627 19.36 12.74 9.95
N TYR A 628 18.91 12.22 8.79
CA TYR A 628 18.72 13.02 7.58
C TYR A 628 17.88 14.28 7.85
N HIS A 629 16.72 14.11 8.51
CA HIS A 629 15.83 15.22 8.86
C HIS A 629 16.52 16.26 9.75
N TYR A 630 17.21 15.78 10.79
CA TYR A 630 18.00 16.62 11.69
C TYR A 630 19.05 17.43 10.93
N ASP A 631 19.84 16.78 10.08
CA ASP A 631 20.94 17.40 9.34
C ASP A 631 20.45 18.37 8.26
N ALA A 632 19.33 18.09 7.59
CA ALA A 632 18.71 18.99 6.64
C ALA A 632 18.23 20.30 7.30
N ILE A 633 17.51 20.19 8.44
CA ILE A 633 17.02 21.34 9.20
C ILE A 633 18.21 22.13 9.79
N MET A 634 19.19 21.44 10.36
CA MET A 634 20.41 22.03 10.92
C MET A 634 21.26 22.74 9.85
N ALA A 635 21.34 22.20 8.62
CA ALA A 635 22.03 22.85 7.51
C ALA A 635 21.33 24.15 7.09
N ALA A 636 20.00 24.15 6.97
CA ALA A 636 19.23 25.36 6.67
C ALA A 636 19.39 26.43 7.77
N LEU A 637 19.30 26.02 9.05
CA LEU A 637 19.49 26.91 10.20
C LEU A 637 20.90 27.52 10.26
N LYS A 638 21.95 26.76 9.89
CA LYS A 638 23.33 27.27 9.79
C LYS A 638 23.46 28.38 8.74
N LEU A 639 22.78 28.25 7.59
CA LEU A 639 22.78 29.28 6.55
C LEU A 639 22.08 30.56 7.03
N ALA A 640 20.91 30.45 7.66
CA ALA A 640 20.20 31.60 8.21
C ALA A 640 20.99 32.27 9.36
N LYS A 641 21.60 31.49 10.26
CA LYS A 641 22.45 32.01 11.36
C LYS A 641 23.62 32.86 10.85
N ALA A 642 24.20 32.52 9.69
CA ALA A 642 25.31 33.27 9.11
C ALA A 642 24.96 34.72 8.72
N ALA A 643 23.68 35.05 8.54
CA ALA A 643 23.20 36.41 8.28
C ALA A 643 23.04 37.26 9.55
N LEU A 644 23.07 36.67 10.75
CA LEU A 644 22.94 37.41 12.01
C LEU A 644 24.28 38.09 12.39
N PRO A 645 24.26 39.31 12.98
CA PRO A 645 25.47 40.00 13.40
C PRO A 645 26.34 39.14 14.34
N GLY A 646 27.56 38.81 13.89
CA GLY A 646 28.50 37.96 14.62
C GLY A 646 28.03 36.52 14.83
N GLY A 647 27.02 36.05 14.09
CA GLY A 647 26.38 34.75 14.31
C GLY A 647 25.66 34.61 15.65
N LYS A 648 25.39 35.72 16.35
CA LYS A 648 24.68 35.73 17.64
C LYS A 648 23.23 35.33 17.44
N VAL A 649 22.72 34.46 18.31
CA VAL A 649 21.30 34.09 18.41
C VAL A 649 20.85 34.35 19.84
N ASP A 650 19.78 35.13 20.02
CA ASP A 650 19.17 35.45 21.31
C ASP A 650 18.00 34.50 21.63
N ALA A 651 17.28 34.00 20.62
CA ALA A 651 16.21 33.02 20.75
C ALA A 651 15.87 32.34 19.42
N ILE A 652 15.21 31.18 19.48
CA ILE A 652 14.82 30.36 18.32
C ILE A 652 13.31 30.12 18.30
N GLY A 653 12.65 30.54 17.23
CA GLY A 653 11.25 30.25 16.96
C GLY A 653 11.08 29.06 16.00
N GLY A 654 9.93 28.39 16.04
CA GLY A 654 9.63 27.32 15.10
C GLY A 654 8.15 27.08 14.83
N SER A 655 7.86 26.54 13.65
CA SER A 655 6.60 25.89 13.32
C SER A 655 6.84 24.58 12.57
N ALA A 656 5.92 23.63 12.72
CA ALA A 656 5.92 22.36 12.01
C ALA A 656 4.49 21.88 11.75
N THR A 657 4.25 21.20 10.63
CA THR A 657 2.97 20.51 10.38
C THR A 657 2.79 19.34 11.35
N GLY A 658 1.63 19.27 12.00
CA GLY A 658 1.34 18.35 13.11
C GLY A 658 1.35 19.04 14.47
N THR A 659 1.29 18.25 15.53
CA THR A 659 1.16 18.73 16.91
C THR A 659 2.47 18.75 17.67
N VAL A 660 2.66 19.82 18.45
CA VAL A 660 3.86 20.10 19.25
C VAL A 660 3.44 20.38 20.70
N SER A 661 4.13 19.78 21.67
CA SER A 661 3.81 19.96 23.09
C SER A 661 4.18 21.35 23.61
N GLY A 662 3.64 21.73 24.77
CA GLY A 662 4.06 22.93 25.50
C GLY A 662 5.56 22.95 25.86
N ALA A 663 6.25 21.81 25.85
CA ALA A 663 7.69 21.67 26.07
C ALA A 663 8.53 21.74 24.77
N ASN A 664 7.90 22.03 23.62
CA ASN A 664 8.49 22.00 22.27
C ASN A 664 8.84 20.59 21.78
N GLU A 665 8.13 19.57 22.23
CA GLU A 665 8.31 18.20 21.76
C GLU A 665 7.44 17.93 20.52
N ALA A 666 7.97 17.21 19.53
CA ALA A 666 7.21 16.77 18.36
C ALA A 666 6.30 15.58 18.73
N THR A 667 5.14 15.82 19.37
CA THR A 667 4.25 14.74 19.84
C THR A 667 3.66 13.93 18.69
N TRP A 668 3.31 14.59 17.59
CA TRP A 668 2.79 13.94 16.39
C TRP A 668 2.99 14.86 15.17
N CYS A 669 4.15 14.78 14.51
CA CYS A 669 4.50 15.63 13.37
C CYS A 669 4.51 14.81 12.07
N ASP A 670 3.55 15.10 11.17
CA ASP A 670 3.38 14.43 9.88
C ASP A 670 4.48 14.78 8.84
N ILE A 671 5.47 15.60 9.21
CA ILE A 671 6.72 15.84 8.46
C ILE A 671 7.78 14.75 8.68
N PHE A 672 7.51 13.75 9.53
CA PHE A 672 8.37 12.57 9.71
C PHE A 672 7.59 11.26 9.42
N PRO A 673 6.88 11.16 8.27
CA PRO A 673 5.85 10.14 8.03
C PRO A 673 6.38 8.70 8.07
N ASN A 674 7.65 8.50 7.70
CA ASN A 674 8.26 7.18 7.52
C ASN A 674 9.21 6.78 8.68
N VAL A 675 9.32 7.60 9.73
CA VAL A 675 10.18 7.27 10.89
C VAL A 675 9.48 6.22 11.79
N PRO A 676 10.13 5.09 12.14
CA PRO A 676 9.56 4.07 13.04
C PRO A 676 9.14 4.64 14.40
N PRO A 677 7.94 4.36 14.99
CA PRO A 677 7.53 4.97 16.27
C PRO A 677 8.48 4.77 17.46
N ASP A 678 9.22 3.67 17.52
CA ASP A 678 10.29 3.45 18.49
C ASP A 678 11.44 4.43 18.26
N VAL A 679 11.89 4.56 17.01
CA VAL A 679 12.91 5.54 16.59
C VAL A 679 12.40 6.99 16.70
N TYR A 680 11.12 7.25 16.43
CA TYR A 680 10.46 8.55 16.56
C TYR A 680 10.46 8.99 18.02
N ARG A 681 10.06 8.08 18.93
CA ARG A 681 10.08 8.33 20.38
C ARG A 681 11.49 8.65 20.89
N GLU A 682 12.52 8.01 20.34
CA GLU A 682 13.92 8.21 20.74
C GLU A 682 14.62 9.40 20.06
N LYS A 683 14.31 9.68 18.78
CA LYS A 683 15.09 10.59 17.91
C LYS A 683 14.31 11.75 17.29
N VAL A 684 12.99 11.80 17.46
CA VAL A 684 12.14 12.86 16.86
C VAL A 684 11.41 13.68 17.92
N VAL A 685 10.92 13.06 19.00
CA VAL A 685 10.18 13.77 20.07
C VAL A 685 10.94 15.00 20.60
N ASP A 686 12.25 14.89 20.81
CA ASP A 686 13.09 15.98 21.33
C ASP A 686 13.81 16.81 20.23
N ILE A 687 13.49 16.60 18.95
CA ILE A 687 14.30 17.08 17.82
C ILE A 687 14.50 18.59 17.82
N PHE A 688 13.45 19.36 18.11
CA PHE A 688 13.52 20.82 18.15
C PHE A 688 14.39 21.34 19.30
N VAL A 689 14.36 20.67 20.45
CA VAL A 689 15.17 21.01 21.63
C VAL A 689 16.65 20.75 21.33
N ARG A 690 16.98 19.61 20.70
CA ARG A 690 18.35 19.33 20.25
C ARG A 690 18.83 20.28 19.16
N LEU A 691 18.01 20.56 18.14
CA LEU A 691 18.34 21.52 17.07
C LEU A 691 18.69 22.90 17.67
N ALA A 692 17.88 23.39 18.61
CA ALA A 692 18.11 24.68 19.26
C ALA A 692 19.41 24.70 20.08
N LYS A 693 19.65 23.64 20.86
CA LYS A 693 20.85 23.50 21.69
C LYS A 693 22.13 23.44 20.86
N ASP A 694 22.14 22.70 19.77
CA ASP A 694 23.33 22.53 18.94
C ASP A 694 23.62 23.76 18.07
N ILE A 695 22.59 24.50 17.63
CA ILE A 695 22.80 25.71 16.82
C ILE A 695 23.09 26.97 17.65
N ALA A 696 22.59 27.09 18.89
CA ALA A 696 22.68 28.33 19.68
C ALA A 696 22.95 28.16 21.19
N GLY A 697 23.00 26.93 21.72
CA GLY A 697 23.10 26.68 23.15
C GLY A 697 21.75 26.85 23.87
N ASP A 698 21.79 27.15 25.17
CA ASP A 698 20.60 27.24 26.03
C ASP A 698 19.84 28.57 25.87
N VAL A 699 19.41 28.88 24.63
CA VAL A 699 18.56 30.03 24.29
C VAL A 699 17.06 29.68 24.39
N PRO A 700 16.16 30.66 24.60
CA PRO A 700 14.71 30.42 24.57
C PRO A 700 14.26 29.82 23.23
N LEU A 701 13.56 28.67 23.31
CA LEU A 701 12.91 27.99 22.20
C LEU A 701 11.39 28.04 22.38
N LYS A 702 10.65 28.36 21.32
CA LYS A 702 9.20 28.11 21.24
C LYS A 702 8.83 27.61 19.84
N VAL A 703 8.21 26.44 19.80
CA VAL A 703 7.66 25.79 18.60
C VAL A 703 6.15 25.58 18.79
N ILE A 704 5.39 25.72 17.70
CA ILE A 704 3.93 25.52 17.61
C ILE A 704 3.53 24.84 16.30
N ASN A 705 2.23 24.56 16.13
CA ASN A 705 1.65 24.07 14.89
C ASN A 705 1.74 25.14 13.76
N ASP A 706 1.84 24.69 12.49
CA ASP A 706 1.95 25.56 11.30
C ASP A 706 0.67 26.36 10.99
N GLY A 707 -0.50 25.83 11.34
CA GLY A 707 -1.77 26.56 11.36
C GLY A 707 -1.82 27.65 12.43
N GLU A 708 -1.43 27.34 13.67
CA GLU A 708 -1.34 28.34 14.75
C GLU A 708 -0.38 29.50 14.40
N VAL A 709 0.78 29.23 13.81
CA VAL A 709 1.70 30.31 13.39
C VAL A 709 1.14 31.12 12.21
N THR A 710 0.31 30.51 11.35
CA THR A 710 -0.41 31.24 10.28
C THR A 710 -1.37 32.27 10.86
N ALA A 711 -2.07 31.93 11.94
CA ALA A 711 -2.92 32.86 12.67
C ALA A 711 -2.11 34.05 13.23
N LEU A 712 -0.96 33.78 13.84
CA LEU A 712 -0.08 34.82 14.38
C LEU A 712 0.52 35.70 13.28
N ALA A 713 0.92 35.14 12.14
CA ALA A 713 1.35 35.92 10.98
C ALA A 713 0.25 36.87 10.48
N ALA A 714 -0.99 36.38 10.42
CA ALA A 714 -2.15 37.19 10.07
C ALA A 714 -2.42 38.31 11.11
N VAL A 715 -2.39 38.01 12.41
CA VAL A 715 -2.50 39.01 13.49
C VAL A 715 -1.43 40.09 13.37
N THR A 716 -0.17 39.71 13.13
CA THR A 716 0.94 40.67 12.99
C THR A 716 0.78 41.58 11.77
N LYS A 717 0.28 41.05 10.63
CA LYS A 717 0.07 41.81 9.39
C LYS A 717 -1.17 42.71 9.46
N ILE A 718 -2.29 42.19 9.98
CA ILE A 718 -3.59 42.89 10.06
C ILE A 718 -3.63 43.88 11.23
N LYS A 719 -2.98 43.53 12.36
CA LYS A 719 -3.01 44.26 13.65
C LYS A 719 -4.38 44.30 14.34
N HIS A 720 -5.18 43.25 14.14
CA HIS A 720 -6.45 43.00 14.82
C HIS A 720 -6.45 41.62 15.49
N GLY A 721 -7.39 41.38 16.41
CA GLY A 721 -7.75 40.05 16.91
C GLY A 721 -8.97 39.49 16.16
N ASN A 722 -9.53 38.38 16.65
CA ASN A 722 -10.62 37.65 15.98
C ASN A 722 -10.22 37.25 14.53
N VAL A 723 -8.98 36.75 14.39
CA VAL A 723 -8.32 36.46 13.11
C VAL A 723 -8.21 34.95 12.91
N MET A 724 -8.69 34.47 11.76
CA MET A 724 -8.42 33.14 11.22
C MET A 724 -7.33 33.23 10.14
N GLY A 725 -6.22 32.51 10.32
CA GLY A 725 -5.17 32.37 9.32
C GLY A 725 -5.22 30.96 8.71
N ILE A 726 -5.26 30.86 7.38
CA ILE A 726 -5.24 29.56 6.67
C ILE A 726 -4.13 29.59 5.62
N SER A 727 -3.20 28.63 5.69
CA SER A 727 -2.15 28.43 4.69
C SER A 727 -2.57 27.32 3.74
N MET A 728 -2.74 27.66 2.47
CA MET A 728 -3.01 26.69 1.39
C MET A 728 -1.69 26.29 0.73
N GLY A 729 -0.91 25.53 1.50
CA GLY A 729 0.38 24.96 1.11
C GLY A 729 0.21 23.60 0.42
N SER A 730 1.04 22.64 0.79
CA SER A 730 0.92 21.23 0.35
C SER A 730 -0.38 20.59 0.84
N SER A 731 -0.88 21.08 1.99
CA SER A 731 -2.14 20.78 2.65
C SER A 731 -2.78 22.11 3.11
N GLU A 732 -3.95 22.04 3.72
CA GLU A 732 -4.43 23.10 4.62
C GLU A 732 -3.61 23.08 5.92
N GLY A 733 -3.19 24.24 6.40
CA GLY A 733 -2.79 24.47 7.80
C GLY A 733 -3.52 25.71 8.32
N GLY A 734 -4.39 25.56 9.32
CA GLY A 734 -5.30 26.61 9.76
C GLY A 734 -5.21 26.89 11.26
N GLY A 735 -5.43 28.13 11.68
CA GLY A 735 -5.40 28.49 13.09
C GLY A 735 -6.11 29.80 13.38
N TYR A 736 -6.50 29.96 14.64
CA TYR A 736 -7.28 31.10 15.10
C TYR A 736 -6.65 31.82 16.28
N ALA A 737 -6.66 33.15 16.22
CA ALA A 737 -6.29 34.04 17.31
C ALA A 737 -7.50 34.88 17.75
N ASN A 738 -7.74 34.89 19.06
CA ASN A 738 -8.89 35.58 19.66
C ASN A 738 -8.78 37.12 19.58
N LYS A 739 -9.75 37.83 20.17
CA LYS A 739 -9.83 39.30 20.20
C LYS A 739 -8.55 40.02 20.68
N ASP A 740 -7.78 39.40 21.56
CA ASP A 740 -6.51 39.95 22.07
C ASP A 740 -5.28 39.52 21.24
N GLY A 741 -5.52 38.84 20.11
CA GLY A 741 -4.50 38.25 19.26
C GLY A 741 -3.74 37.11 19.94
N ASN A 742 -4.42 36.32 20.77
CA ASN A 742 -3.85 35.17 21.49
C ASN A 742 -4.43 33.85 20.97
N LEU A 743 -3.60 32.81 20.92
CA LEU A 743 -3.99 31.44 20.53
C LEU A 743 -4.80 30.76 21.63
N LEU A 744 -5.74 29.87 21.28
CA LEU A 744 -6.65 29.23 22.23
C LEU A 744 -6.07 28.03 23.01
N GLY A 745 -4.89 27.52 22.63
CA GLY A 745 -4.39 26.24 23.15
C GLY A 745 -5.06 25.03 22.50
N TRP A 746 -5.54 25.20 21.27
CA TRP A 746 -6.17 24.17 20.47
C TRP A 746 -5.18 23.71 19.40
N ILE A 747 -5.17 22.43 19.07
CA ILE A 747 -4.23 21.88 18.08
C ILE A 747 -4.51 22.37 16.65
N ASN A 748 -5.76 22.75 16.36
CA ASN A 748 -6.22 23.32 15.10
C ASN A 748 -5.78 22.54 13.84
N GLU A 749 -5.81 21.21 13.89
CA GLU A 749 -5.54 20.35 12.73
C GLU A 749 -6.74 20.33 11.77
N LEU A 750 -7.07 21.50 11.22
CA LEU A 750 -8.26 21.72 10.37
C LEU A 750 -8.24 20.85 9.11
N CYS A 751 -7.06 20.40 8.70
CA CYS A 751 -6.84 19.51 7.57
C CYS A 751 -7.61 18.17 7.66
N TYR A 752 -7.96 17.72 8.87
CA TYR A 752 -8.77 16.53 9.15
C TYR A 752 -10.28 16.81 9.35
N ILE A 753 -10.73 18.07 9.27
CA ILE A 753 -12.15 18.43 9.34
C ILE A 753 -12.86 17.98 8.07
N ARG A 754 -14.08 17.44 8.22
CA ARG A 754 -14.92 17.06 7.09
C ARG A 754 -15.64 18.30 6.53
N LEU A 755 -15.44 18.59 5.25
CA LEU A 755 -16.17 19.62 4.52
C LEU A 755 -17.32 19.02 3.69
N ASP A 756 -17.14 17.82 3.15
CA ASP A 756 -18.09 17.20 2.21
C ASP A 756 -18.73 15.93 2.79
N LEU A 757 -20.06 15.88 2.79
CA LEU A 757 -20.84 14.69 3.16
C LEU A 757 -21.19 13.78 1.99
N ASN A 758 -20.87 14.13 0.75
CA ASN A 758 -21.15 13.29 -0.40
C ASN A 758 -20.49 11.90 -0.21
N PRO A 759 -21.24 10.78 -0.29
CA PRO A 759 -20.66 9.44 -0.18
C PRO A 759 -19.62 9.11 -1.26
N LYS A 760 -19.61 9.86 -2.37
CA LYS A 760 -18.62 9.81 -3.46
C LYS A 760 -17.47 10.82 -3.29
N ALA A 761 -17.40 11.55 -2.19
CA ALA A 761 -16.26 12.42 -1.87
C ALA A 761 -14.95 11.61 -1.83
N PRO A 762 -13.79 12.24 -2.14
CA PRO A 762 -12.50 11.58 -2.09
C PRO A 762 -12.25 10.95 -0.73
N THR A 763 -11.68 9.74 -0.74
CA THR A 763 -11.10 9.10 0.45
C THR A 763 -9.90 9.90 0.93
N ASP A 764 -9.78 10.04 2.24
CA ASP A 764 -8.55 10.49 2.87
C ASP A 764 -7.53 9.33 2.91
N PRO A 765 -6.32 9.49 2.36
CA PRO A 765 -5.29 8.46 2.40
C PRO A 765 -4.66 8.31 3.80
N TRP A 766 -4.61 9.36 4.63
CA TRP A 766 -3.97 9.30 5.96
C TRP A 766 -4.76 8.43 6.94
N SER A 767 -6.09 8.41 6.84
CA SER A 767 -6.98 7.48 7.55
C SER A 767 -7.29 6.20 6.76
N LYS A 768 -6.52 5.88 5.70
CA LYS A 768 -6.65 4.67 4.87
C LYS A 768 -8.04 4.49 4.25
N GLY A 769 -8.65 5.60 3.85
CA GLY A 769 -10.00 5.63 3.31
C GLY A 769 -11.13 5.40 4.31
N SER A 770 -10.85 5.30 5.61
CA SER A 770 -11.91 5.25 6.64
C SER A 770 -12.67 6.58 6.74
N HIS A 771 -12.04 7.69 6.33
CA HIS A 771 -12.69 8.99 6.17
C HIS A 771 -12.76 9.43 4.70
N ARG A 772 -13.73 10.32 4.44
CA ARG A 772 -14.01 10.92 3.13
C ARG A 772 -14.35 12.39 3.33
N GLY A 773 -14.09 13.20 2.30
CA GLY A 773 -14.48 14.61 2.31
C GLY A 773 -13.69 15.50 3.28
N LEU A 774 -12.48 15.08 3.68
CA LEU A 774 -11.63 15.84 4.60
C LEU A 774 -10.97 17.05 3.92
N SER A 775 -10.81 18.13 4.67
CA SER A 775 -10.53 19.48 4.15
C SER A 775 -9.28 19.58 3.27
N HIS A 776 -8.20 18.87 3.60
CA HIS A 776 -6.97 18.88 2.78
C HIS A 776 -7.16 18.35 1.35
N MET A 777 -8.23 17.60 1.07
CA MET A 777 -8.63 17.16 -0.29
C MET A 777 -9.36 18.27 -1.09
N TYR A 778 -9.48 19.48 -0.52
CA TYR A 778 -10.22 20.63 -1.04
C TYR A 778 -9.41 21.94 -0.90
N LEU A 779 -8.83 22.20 0.27
CA LEU A 779 -8.15 23.47 0.62
C LEU A 779 -6.61 23.35 0.61
N GLY A 780 -6.02 23.17 -0.57
CA GLY A 780 -4.56 23.10 -0.72
C GLY A 780 -4.13 22.67 -2.13
N GLN A 781 -2.83 22.49 -2.35
CA GLN A 781 -2.27 22.05 -3.64
C GLN A 781 -2.90 20.74 -4.14
N ARG A 782 -3.22 19.80 -3.23
CA ARG A 782 -3.93 18.55 -3.55
C ARG A 782 -5.37 18.80 -4.02
N GLY A 783 -6.10 19.69 -3.35
CA GLY A 783 -7.44 20.13 -3.77
C GLY A 783 -7.44 20.81 -5.14
N ALA A 784 -6.43 21.63 -5.44
CA ALA A 784 -6.25 22.23 -6.76
C ALA A 784 -5.90 21.17 -7.84
N THR A 785 -5.00 20.22 -7.53
CA THR A 785 -4.63 19.11 -8.43
C THR A 785 -5.86 18.30 -8.87
N LYS A 786 -6.78 18.01 -7.93
CA LYS A 786 -8.08 17.32 -8.17
C LYS A 786 -8.93 17.94 -9.27
N LEU A 787 -8.74 19.23 -9.52
CA LEU A 787 -9.56 20.02 -10.44
C LEU A 787 -8.81 20.37 -11.74
N ALA A 788 -7.48 20.18 -11.79
CA ALA A 788 -6.62 20.62 -12.89
C ALA A 788 -7.10 20.09 -14.26
N ALA A 789 -7.26 18.77 -14.36
CA ALA A 789 -7.70 18.11 -15.60
C ALA A 789 -9.14 18.53 -15.99
N LYS A 790 -10.05 18.67 -15.01
CA LYS A 790 -11.42 19.15 -15.23
C LYS A 790 -11.47 20.61 -15.72
N ALA A 791 -10.46 21.40 -15.39
CA ALA A 791 -10.30 22.79 -15.80
C ALA A 791 -9.51 22.96 -17.12
N GLY A 792 -9.26 21.87 -17.87
CA GLY A 792 -8.52 21.92 -19.13
C GLY A 792 -7.01 22.20 -18.98
N VAL A 793 -6.44 22.02 -17.78
CA VAL A 793 -4.98 22.10 -17.57
C VAL A 793 -4.34 20.79 -18.03
N ASP A 794 -3.31 20.88 -18.86
CA ASP A 794 -2.58 19.71 -19.36
C ASP A 794 -1.71 19.16 -18.22
N VAL A 795 -2.09 18.01 -17.67
CA VAL A 795 -1.40 17.34 -16.56
C VAL A 795 -1.15 15.86 -16.89
N PRO A 796 -0.08 15.25 -16.34
CA PRO A 796 0.15 13.80 -16.41
C PRO A 796 -1.06 12.96 -16.01
N ASP A 797 -1.21 11.77 -16.60
CA ASP A 797 -2.39 10.91 -16.40
C ASP A 797 -2.60 10.50 -14.94
N ASN A 798 -1.52 10.20 -14.20
CA ASN A 798 -1.57 9.88 -12.77
C ASN A 798 -2.00 11.08 -11.87
N TYR A 799 -2.03 12.30 -12.39
CA TYR A 799 -2.55 13.48 -11.68
C TYR A 799 -4.05 13.73 -11.98
N LYS A 800 -4.66 13.03 -12.94
CA LYS A 800 -6.06 13.24 -13.35
C LYS A 800 -7.01 12.56 -12.36
N TYR A 801 -7.88 13.31 -11.70
CA TYR A 801 -8.87 12.72 -10.79
C TYR A 801 -10.14 12.25 -11.54
N PRO A 802 -10.65 11.03 -11.31
CA PRO A 802 -10.17 10.03 -10.37
C PRO A 802 -9.07 9.13 -10.94
N HIS A 803 -7.97 8.99 -10.18
CA HIS A 803 -6.91 8.00 -10.37
C HIS A 803 -6.52 7.47 -8.99
N PRO A 804 -6.26 6.16 -8.78
CA PRO A 804 -5.87 5.63 -7.47
C PRO A 804 -4.69 6.39 -6.86
N ASP A 805 -3.61 6.53 -7.64
CA ASP A 805 -2.37 7.18 -7.22
C ASP A 805 -2.52 8.67 -6.91
N MET A 806 -3.56 9.36 -7.40
CA MET A 806 -3.71 10.81 -7.22
C MET A 806 -3.74 11.20 -5.72
N CYS A 807 -4.24 10.30 -4.86
CA CYS A 807 -4.25 10.49 -3.41
C CYS A 807 -2.91 10.12 -2.73
N THR A 808 -1.99 9.46 -3.43
CA THR A 808 -0.69 9.01 -2.91
C THR A 808 0.52 9.68 -3.60
N ILE A 809 0.33 10.48 -4.67
CA ILE A 809 1.43 11.26 -5.29
C ILE A 809 2.11 12.20 -4.29
N LYS A 810 3.39 12.47 -4.53
CA LYS A 810 4.24 13.24 -3.60
C LYS A 810 3.77 14.69 -3.52
N HIS A 811 4.07 15.36 -2.41
CA HIS A 811 3.74 16.78 -2.27
C HIS A 811 4.49 17.68 -3.28
N GLU A 812 5.63 17.22 -3.79
CA GLU A 812 6.36 17.82 -4.92
C GLU A 812 5.54 17.78 -6.22
N ASP A 813 4.91 16.65 -6.54
CA ASP A 813 4.05 16.47 -7.73
C ASP A 813 2.90 17.48 -7.74
N HIS A 814 2.21 17.61 -6.59
CA HIS A 814 1.17 18.62 -6.39
C HIS A 814 1.69 20.06 -6.58
N ALA A 815 2.94 20.32 -6.20
CA ALA A 815 3.58 21.63 -6.39
C ALA A 815 3.90 21.91 -7.87
N GLN A 816 4.35 20.91 -8.63
CA GLN A 816 4.53 21.06 -10.09
C GLN A 816 3.19 21.24 -10.79
N CYS A 817 2.16 20.47 -10.41
CA CYS A 817 0.80 20.63 -10.93
C CYS A 817 0.25 22.06 -10.68
N LEU A 818 0.47 22.62 -9.49
CA LEU A 818 0.07 24.01 -9.22
C LEU A 818 0.78 25.02 -10.15
N LYS A 819 2.05 24.83 -10.48
CA LYS A 819 2.76 25.69 -11.45
C LYS A 819 2.12 25.60 -12.85
N LEU A 820 1.64 24.41 -13.25
CA LEU A 820 0.91 24.23 -14.52
C LEU A 820 -0.45 24.95 -14.50
N ILE A 821 -1.22 24.86 -13.41
CA ILE A 821 -2.48 25.60 -13.20
C ILE A 821 -2.23 27.12 -13.28
N GLN A 822 -1.22 27.62 -12.56
CA GLN A 822 -0.87 29.05 -12.52
C GLN A 822 -0.31 29.57 -13.85
N LYS A 823 0.33 28.72 -14.65
CA LYS A 823 0.69 29.06 -16.03
C LYS A 823 -0.56 29.09 -16.92
N ALA A 824 -1.46 28.12 -16.80
CA ALA A 824 -2.64 28.00 -17.65
C ALA A 824 -3.64 29.16 -17.49
N ILE A 825 -3.80 29.75 -16.30
CA ILE A 825 -4.68 30.92 -16.12
C ILE A 825 -4.18 32.18 -16.85
N THR A 826 -2.89 32.25 -17.21
CA THR A 826 -2.32 33.38 -17.99
C THR A 826 -2.46 33.21 -19.51
N VAL A 827 -3.00 32.07 -19.97
CA VAL A 827 -3.23 31.75 -21.37
C VAL A 827 -4.68 32.13 -21.73
N PRO A 828 -4.94 33.11 -22.62
CA PRO A 828 -6.29 33.63 -22.87
C PRO A 828 -7.32 32.56 -23.26
N GLU A 829 -6.91 31.52 -23.98
CA GLU A 829 -7.80 30.42 -24.40
C GLU A 829 -8.19 29.48 -23.25
N LYS A 830 -7.39 29.43 -22.17
CA LYS A 830 -7.62 28.57 -20.99
C LYS A 830 -8.14 29.32 -19.76
N GLU A 831 -8.00 30.64 -19.73
CA GLU A 831 -8.35 31.50 -18.58
C GLU A 831 -9.76 31.24 -18.04
N ALA A 832 -10.76 31.10 -18.91
CA ALA A 832 -12.16 30.89 -18.51
C ALA A 832 -12.40 29.54 -17.81
N GLU A 833 -11.74 28.46 -18.24
CA GLU A 833 -11.88 27.14 -17.62
C GLU A 833 -11.05 27.02 -16.33
N VAL A 834 -9.86 27.63 -16.30
CA VAL A 834 -9.03 27.68 -15.09
C VAL A 834 -9.62 28.62 -14.02
N THR A 835 -10.39 29.63 -14.41
CA THR A 835 -11.19 30.44 -13.48
C THR A 835 -12.16 29.57 -12.67
N LYS A 836 -12.86 28.61 -13.31
CA LYS A 836 -13.78 27.69 -12.61
C LYS A 836 -13.08 26.82 -11.56
N LEU A 837 -11.77 26.57 -11.69
CA LEU A 837 -10.98 25.89 -10.66
C LEU A 837 -10.90 26.73 -9.40
N TYR A 838 -10.52 28.00 -9.52
CA TYR A 838 -10.41 28.91 -8.39
C TYR A 838 -11.77 29.30 -7.80
N GLU A 839 -12.82 29.43 -8.62
CA GLU A 839 -14.21 29.51 -8.14
C GLU A 839 -14.58 28.28 -7.32
N THR A 840 -14.27 27.07 -7.80
CA THR A 840 -14.55 25.81 -7.08
C THR A 840 -13.83 25.75 -5.74
N VAL A 841 -12.55 26.13 -5.66
CA VAL A 841 -11.81 26.20 -4.39
C VAL A 841 -12.38 27.29 -3.48
N GLY A 842 -12.79 28.44 -4.04
CA GLY A 842 -13.46 29.51 -3.31
C GLY A 842 -14.80 29.09 -2.73
N VAL A 843 -15.55 28.23 -3.44
CA VAL A 843 -16.77 27.61 -2.92
C VAL A 843 -16.46 26.77 -1.68
N TYR A 844 -15.46 25.88 -1.74
CA TYR A 844 -15.05 25.07 -0.58
C TYR A 844 -14.63 25.96 0.60
N LEU A 845 -13.83 27.00 0.35
CA LEU A 845 -13.36 27.93 1.39
C LEU A 845 -14.53 28.69 2.04
N GLY A 846 -15.51 29.16 1.26
CA GLY A 846 -16.67 29.87 1.78
C GLY A 846 -17.52 29.01 2.73
N TYR A 847 -17.78 27.75 2.37
CA TYR A 847 -18.50 26.82 3.26
C TYR A 847 -17.64 26.37 4.46
N GLY A 848 -16.32 26.18 4.28
CA GLY A 848 -15.40 25.86 5.38
C GLY A 848 -15.34 26.98 6.41
N LEU A 849 -15.22 28.25 5.98
CA LEU A 849 -15.27 29.41 6.88
C LEU A 849 -16.59 29.51 7.63
N ALA A 850 -17.73 29.28 6.96
CA ALA A 850 -19.03 29.25 7.62
C ALA A 850 -19.13 28.16 8.71
N GLN A 851 -18.49 27.00 8.48
CA GLN A 851 -18.39 25.92 9.46
C GLN A 851 -17.47 26.30 10.63
N TYR A 852 -16.32 26.92 10.35
CA TYR A 852 -15.39 27.37 11.38
C TYR A 852 -15.99 28.47 12.27
N CYS A 853 -16.85 29.35 11.73
CA CYS A 853 -17.60 30.33 12.52
C CYS A 853 -18.52 29.74 13.61
N GLU A 854 -18.80 28.43 13.60
CA GLU A 854 -19.54 27.77 14.67
C GLU A 854 -18.71 27.56 15.96
N PHE A 855 -17.38 27.60 15.84
CA PHE A 855 -16.43 27.35 16.94
C PHE A 855 -15.48 28.51 17.22
N TYR A 856 -15.29 29.43 16.26
CA TYR A 856 -14.39 30.57 16.33
C TYR A 856 -15.13 31.89 16.04
N ASP A 857 -14.82 32.96 16.77
CA ASP A 857 -15.40 34.29 16.52
C ASP A 857 -14.59 35.02 15.42
N ILE A 858 -14.80 34.64 14.17
CA ILE A 858 -14.00 35.12 13.03
C ILE A 858 -14.55 36.47 12.53
N GLU A 859 -13.74 37.52 12.63
CA GLU A 859 -13.99 38.84 12.03
C GLU A 859 -13.06 39.08 10.83
N HIS A 860 -11.84 38.53 10.87
CA HIS A 860 -10.80 38.71 9.87
C HIS A 860 -10.27 37.37 9.37
N VAL A 861 -10.07 37.22 8.06
CA VAL A 861 -9.44 36.06 7.43
C VAL A 861 -8.23 36.50 6.60
N MET A 862 -7.12 35.77 6.71
CA MET A 862 -5.99 35.88 5.77
C MET A 862 -5.62 34.51 5.23
N ILE A 863 -5.55 34.39 3.90
CA ILE A 863 -5.10 33.18 3.23
C ILE A 863 -3.63 33.36 2.78
N LEU A 864 -2.77 32.44 3.21
CA LEU A 864 -1.37 32.33 2.80
C LEU A 864 -1.15 31.07 1.94
N GLY A 865 0.10 30.77 1.58
CA GLY A 865 0.45 29.57 0.84
C GLY A 865 0.28 29.69 -0.68
N ARG A 866 0.85 28.74 -1.41
CA ARG A 866 1.12 28.84 -2.85
C ARG A 866 -0.15 28.93 -3.71
N VAL A 867 -1.25 28.30 -3.29
CA VAL A 867 -2.54 28.32 -4.05
C VAL A 867 -3.13 29.73 -4.13
N SER A 868 -2.89 30.57 -3.12
CA SER A 868 -3.43 31.94 -3.04
C SER A 868 -2.65 32.98 -3.86
N LYS A 869 -1.61 32.59 -4.60
CA LYS A 869 -0.74 33.53 -5.36
C LYS A 869 -1.37 33.93 -6.70
N GLY A 870 -1.17 35.20 -7.07
CA GLY A 870 -1.72 35.80 -8.30
C GLY A 870 -3.26 35.83 -8.39
N LYS A 871 -3.76 36.15 -9.60
CA LYS A 871 -5.19 36.39 -9.91
C LYS A 871 -6.14 35.27 -9.45
N GLY A 872 -5.70 34.02 -9.48
CA GLY A 872 -6.51 32.89 -9.01
C GLY A 872 -6.87 32.98 -7.52
N GLY A 873 -5.95 33.51 -6.70
CA GLY A 873 -6.22 33.79 -5.30
C GLY A 873 -7.33 34.81 -5.10
N ASP A 874 -7.36 35.88 -5.89
CA ASP A 874 -8.38 36.92 -5.78
C ASP A 874 -9.78 36.38 -6.14
N ILE A 875 -9.88 35.60 -7.24
CA ILE A 875 -11.11 34.91 -7.67
C ILE A 875 -11.63 33.97 -6.58
N MET A 876 -10.74 33.20 -5.96
CA MET A 876 -11.06 32.28 -4.86
C MET A 876 -11.65 33.02 -3.65
N LEU A 877 -11.06 34.16 -3.27
CA LEU A 877 -11.53 34.97 -2.13
C LEU A 877 -12.86 35.68 -2.42
N GLU A 878 -13.02 36.24 -3.62
CA GLU A 878 -14.29 36.85 -4.04
C GLU A 878 -15.42 35.80 -4.07
N THR A 879 -15.13 34.59 -4.55
CA THR A 879 -16.10 33.49 -4.54
C THR A 879 -16.43 33.03 -3.12
N ALA A 880 -15.44 32.90 -2.23
CA ALA A 880 -15.67 32.55 -0.82
C ALA A 880 -16.55 33.58 -0.11
N LYS A 881 -16.30 34.88 -0.35
CA LYS A 881 -17.15 35.97 0.13
C LYS A 881 -18.59 35.85 -0.40
N LYS A 882 -18.76 35.61 -1.70
CA LYS A 882 -20.09 35.42 -2.32
C LYS A 882 -20.87 34.25 -1.73
N VAL A 883 -20.20 33.13 -1.38
CA VAL A 883 -20.84 32.02 -0.64
C VAL A 883 -21.41 32.51 0.68
N LEU A 884 -20.57 33.16 1.51
CA LEU A 884 -20.98 33.67 2.83
C LEU A 884 -22.19 34.62 2.71
N GLU A 885 -22.13 35.60 1.81
CA GLU A 885 -23.21 36.58 1.60
C GLU A 885 -24.52 35.95 1.07
N THR A 886 -24.43 34.89 0.26
CA THR A 886 -25.62 34.25 -0.38
C THR A 886 -26.29 33.19 0.50
N GLU A 887 -25.50 32.47 1.30
CA GLU A 887 -25.97 31.29 2.05
C GLU A 887 -26.12 31.55 3.54
N PHE A 888 -25.31 32.46 4.06
CA PHE A 888 -25.19 32.77 5.47
C PHE A 888 -25.28 34.29 5.73
N PRO A 889 -26.33 34.99 5.22
CA PRO A 889 -26.47 36.44 5.39
C PRO A 889 -26.60 36.88 6.85
N ASP A 890 -26.91 35.94 7.75
CA ASP A 890 -27.02 36.15 9.20
C ASP A 890 -25.66 36.01 9.94
N LEU A 891 -24.60 35.52 9.27
CA LEU A 891 -23.26 35.51 9.86
C LEU A 891 -22.68 36.92 9.91
N LYS A 892 -21.82 37.17 10.91
CA LYS A 892 -21.02 38.41 10.97
C LYS A 892 -20.21 38.55 9.67
N PRO A 893 -20.16 39.74 9.03
CA PRO A 893 -19.34 39.95 7.84
C PRO A 893 -17.86 39.71 8.13
N ILE A 894 -17.26 38.78 7.39
CA ILE A 894 -15.82 38.46 7.47
C ILE A 894 -15.04 39.40 6.54
N LEU A 895 -14.01 40.04 7.07
CA LEU A 895 -13.06 40.84 6.31
C LEU A 895 -11.94 39.95 5.78
N PHE A 896 -11.86 39.82 4.46
CA PHE A 896 -10.80 39.08 3.78
C PHE A 896 -9.59 39.98 3.54
N HIS A 897 -8.40 39.49 3.90
CA HIS A 897 -7.13 40.16 3.73
C HIS A 897 -6.20 39.34 2.83
N THR A 898 -5.65 39.98 1.81
CA THR A 898 -4.55 39.44 1.01
C THR A 898 -3.21 39.97 1.51
N ALA A 899 -2.17 39.15 1.38
CA ALA A 899 -0.80 39.56 1.57
C ALA A 899 -0.04 39.56 0.23
N ASP A 900 1.08 40.27 0.18
CA ASP A 900 2.03 40.18 -0.92
C ASP A 900 2.63 38.77 -1.07
N ASP A 901 3.06 38.39 -2.27
CA ASP A 901 3.48 37.02 -2.59
C ASP A 901 4.77 36.57 -1.86
N HIS A 902 5.54 37.51 -1.31
CA HIS A 902 6.67 37.23 -0.41
C HIS A 902 6.18 36.87 0.99
N PHE A 903 5.28 37.66 1.58
CA PHE A 903 4.66 37.33 2.87
C PHE A 903 3.79 36.07 2.81
N LYS A 904 3.12 35.78 1.67
CA LYS A 904 2.45 34.48 1.43
C LYS A 904 3.40 33.27 1.40
N ALA A 905 4.70 33.50 1.18
CA ALA A 905 5.72 32.46 1.14
C ALA A 905 6.35 32.23 2.53
N VAL A 906 6.88 33.29 3.16
CA VAL A 906 7.70 33.20 4.37
C VAL A 906 7.06 33.81 5.63
N GLY A 907 5.84 34.35 5.55
CA GLY A 907 5.17 35.04 6.66
C GLY A 907 4.98 34.18 7.92
N GLN A 908 4.72 32.87 7.75
CA GLN A 908 4.67 31.88 8.84
C GLN A 908 6.02 31.82 9.58
N CYS A 909 7.12 31.65 8.85
CA CYS A 909 8.47 31.59 9.42
C CYS A 909 8.90 32.92 10.08
N ILE A 910 8.49 34.07 9.51
CA ILE A 910 8.74 35.39 10.12
C ILE A 910 8.00 35.52 11.46
N ALA A 911 6.73 35.12 11.51
CA ALA A 911 5.96 35.12 12.76
C ALA A 911 6.53 34.14 13.79
N ALA A 912 7.06 32.99 13.36
CA ALA A 912 7.73 32.03 14.22
C ALA A 912 8.88 32.69 15.03
N ALA A 913 9.67 33.58 14.42
CA ALA A 913 10.79 34.27 15.08
C ALA A 913 10.41 35.10 16.32
N ALA A 914 9.15 35.53 16.41
CA ALA A 914 8.61 36.30 17.55
C ALA A 914 8.10 35.42 18.71
N LEU A 915 7.89 34.11 18.49
CA LEU A 915 7.27 33.20 19.47
C LEU A 915 7.99 33.11 20.83
N PRO A 916 9.33 33.07 20.91
CA PRO A 916 10.01 32.96 22.20
C PRO A 916 10.11 34.33 22.85
N THR A 917 9.66 34.44 24.10
CA THR A 917 9.86 35.65 24.89
C THR A 917 11.28 35.69 25.44
N LEU A 918 12.03 36.76 25.15
CA LEU A 918 13.31 37.01 25.81
C LEU A 918 13.06 37.40 27.27
N LYS A 919 13.78 36.75 28.19
CA LYS A 919 13.89 37.24 29.57
C LYS A 919 14.75 38.51 29.54
N LYS A 920 14.19 39.62 30.03
CA LYS A 920 14.91 40.88 30.23
C LYS A 920 15.78 40.82 31.49
#